data_AF-A0A0U1D0B3-F1
#
_entry.id   AF-A0A0U1D0B3-F1
#
_cell.length_a   1.000
_cell.length_b   1.000
_cell.length_c   1.000
_cell.angle_alpha   90.00
_cell.angle_beta   90.00
_cell.angle_gamma   90.00
#
_symmetry.space_group_name_H-M   'P 1'
#
loop_
_entity.id
_entity.type
_entity.pdbx_description
1 polymer ?
#
loop_
_entity_poly.entity_id
_entity_poly.type
_entity_poly.pdbx_seq_one_letter_code
_entity_poly.pdbx_strand_id
1 'polypeptide(L)'
;MAISGPAEPAEAHREIRFLTLSDRARAEATSQQRQPELVDRLIKSSISQTSFRSDESRVLFELTVPNELKSGLAQVDNLVLVLDAESAAYPWELMSAGNEALCIDKALVRQLQTTKYRPQIGARAGTSAYVVGDPLVSAPFRQLPGAMAEAGAVYDQLRGRFDVQKPATKPSALEVLAGLYQKPYRIVHLAGHGHYEPPTTADGKARSGMVLDNGVFLTAVEVGQMQQVPELVFLNCCHIGQTGPETPTRTPAVEFNRLAASVSRELIEMGVRAVVAAGWAVDDVAAKEFAQKFYECMLAGESFGFALKSARCHTYDLFPQSNTWGAYQAYGDPDYRLDPTTSGSPSASPGRVDIAEFIDAVNHVGRKPETGATTPFSRGPLVEQLNALVQECPADWLEQTDVQMAIGYAYGNLRRFGDACRYLIAALAGEGETSTTTMRAVEQLANFEARMANDIAATDPDYAQELYASAIERLERLLAVSQTAERYNLLGGAYKRRAAGESTGRTARKMLLRACEHYRQAHLLTLQRQRIDPYAVLNWLTLATILDEQVPDADALIDRCVTTAHEQFSIDRRFYTAVSIADAALVRALRSGRLGQNGQAGEQEVAQLLAHFQEVVVLAVPSLGNLDSVCTHLDVTGKLLTKIQPNRASSRMTVANLAELCRRISGDQRNGHVVEPVAAASRNGSAPKPATGRPKPPRRRPGGEGISG
;
A
#
# COMPACT_ATOMS: atom_id res chain seq x y z
N MET A 1 -43.23 -7.67 37.43
CA MET A 1 -43.23 -9.12 37.16
C MET A 1 -43.98 -9.34 35.87
N ALA A 2 -43.27 -9.49 34.75
CA ALA A 2 -43.85 -9.90 33.48
C ALA A 2 -43.26 -11.29 33.20
N ILE A 3 -44.13 -12.29 33.19
CA ILE A 3 -43.80 -13.66 32.80
C ILE A 3 -44.07 -13.72 31.31
N SER A 4 -43.00 -13.71 30.51
CA SER A 4 -43.07 -13.97 29.08
C SER A 4 -43.12 -15.48 28.86
N GLY A 5 -44.07 -15.96 28.06
CA GLY A 5 -44.11 -17.36 27.61
C GLY A 5 -42.88 -17.72 26.75
N PRO A 6 -42.59 -19.02 26.56
CA PRO A 6 -41.44 -19.44 25.78
C PRO A 6 -41.59 -18.96 24.34
N ALA A 7 -40.64 -18.13 23.87
CA ALA A 7 -40.50 -17.83 22.46
C ALA A 7 -40.18 -19.13 21.72
N GLU A 8 -40.88 -19.37 20.60
CA GLU A 8 -40.61 -20.52 19.74
C GLU A 8 -39.12 -20.52 19.29
N PRO A 9 -38.48 -21.69 19.16
CA PRO A 9 -37.12 -21.77 18.64
C PRO A 9 -37.06 -21.16 17.24
N ALA A 10 -36.02 -20.38 16.95
CA ALA A 10 -35.81 -19.80 15.62
C ALA A 10 -35.86 -20.89 14.54
N GLU A 11 -36.83 -20.79 13.63
CA GLU A 11 -36.98 -21.73 12.51
C GLU A 11 -35.77 -21.56 11.57
N ALA A 12 -35.03 -22.65 11.31
CA ALA A 12 -33.87 -22.63 10.41
C ALA A 12 -34.27 -22.04 9.05
N HIS A 13 -33.43 -21.16 8.49
CA HIS A 13 -33.78 -20.40 7.29
C HIS A 13 -34.12 -21.33 6.11
N ARG A 14 -35.40 -21.45 5.73
CA ARG A 14 -35.81 -22.22 4.54
C ARG A 14 -35.30 -21.61 3.21
N GLU A 15 -34.78 -20.39 3.27
CA GLU A 15 -34.28 -19.61 2.16
C GLU A 15 -33.00 -18.86 2.57
N ILE A 16 -31.92 -18.99 1.79
CA ILE A 16 -30.69 -18.20 1.97
C ILE A 16 -30.68 -17.09 0.92
N ARG A 17 -30.52 -15.84 1.37
CA ARG A 17 -30.45 -14.67 0.49
C ARG A 17 -29.01 -14.28 0.22
N PHE A 18 -28.64 -14.21 -1.05
CA PHE A 18 -27.35 -13.77 -1.54
C PHE A 18 -27.45 -12.34 -2.07
N LEU A 19 -26.48 -11.51 -1.71
CA LEU A 19 -26.30 -10.17 -2.26
C LEU A 19 -24.90 -10.11 -2.87
N THR A 20 -24.82 -9.99 -4.18
CA THR A 20 -23.54 -9.82 -4.87
C THR A 20 -23.22 -8.34 -5.04
N LEU A 21 -22.06 -7.95 -4.54
CA LEU A 21 -21.47 -6.64 -4.78
C LEU A 21 -20.49 -6.77 -5.94
N SER A 22 -20.70 -6.00 -7.00
CA SER A 22 -19.81 -5.93 -8.17
C SER A 22 -19.43 -4.48 -8.44
N ASP A 23 -18.55 -4.27 -9.41
CA ASP A 23 -18.20 -2.94 -9.95
C ASP A 23 -19.39 -2.24 -10.66
N ARG A 24 -20.49 -2.97 -10.86
CA ARG A 24 -21.73 -2.45 -11.43
C ARG A 24 -22.48 -1.62 -10.39
N ALA A 25 -23.22 -0.61 -10.87
CA ALA A 25 -24.04 0.28 -10.05
C ALA A 25 -25.29 -0.39 -9.40
N ARG A 26 -25.31 -1.71 -9.23
CA ARG A 26 -26.39 -2.47 -8.59
C ARG A 26 -25.83 -3.66 -7.80
N ALA A 27 -26.44 -3.95 -6.65
CA ALA A 27 -26.26 -5.22 -5.95
C ALA A 27 -27.34 -6.20 -6.42
N GLU A 28 -26.94 -7.37 -6.93
CA GLU A 28 -27.89 -8.37 -7.41
C GLU A 28 -28.29 -9.27 -6.22
N ALA A 29 -29.60 -9.39 -5.99
CA ALA A 29 -30.15 -10.19 -4.90
C ALA A 29 -30.76 -11.47 -5.46
N THR A 30 -30.26 -12.61 -5.00
CA THR A 30 -30.78 -13.93 -5.39
C THR A 30 -31.11 -14.71 -4.13
N SER A 31 -32.24 -15.41 -4.11
CA SER A 31 -32.59 -16.29 -3.00
C SER A 31 -32.56 -17.74 -3.44
N GLN A 32 -32.03 -18.60 -2.58
CA GLN A 32 -32.02 -20.04 -2.78
C GLN A 32 -32.90 -20.70 -1.73
N GLN A 33 -33.98 -21.34 -2.18
CA GLN A 33 -34.77 -22.22 -1.33
C GLN A 33 -33.98 -23.50 -1.06
N ARG A 34 -34.00 -23.97 0.19
CA ARG A 34 -33.33 -25.21 0.61
C ARG A 34 -34.26 -26.12 1.40
N GLN A 35 -33.83 -27.37 1.57
CA GLN A 35 -34.35 -28.28 2.60
C GLN A 35 -33.39 -28.22 3.79
N PRO A 36 -33.70 -27.48 4.86
CA PRO A 36 -32.78 -27.30 5.99
C PRO A 36 -32.30 -28.62 6.57
N GLU A 37 -33.18 -29.63 6.67
CA GLU A 37 -32.87 -30.94 7.23
C GLU A 37 -31.83 -31.71 6.40
N LEU A 38 -31.86 -31.55 5.07
CA LEU A 38 -30.90 -32.18 4.16
C LEU A 38 -29.53 -31.50 4.28
N VAL A 39 -29.52 -30.16 4.24
CA VAL A 39 -28.29 -29.37 4.33
C VAL A 39 -27.62 -29.59 5.68
N ASP A 40 -28.37 -29.59 6.78
CA ASP A 40 -27.84 -29.81 8.13
C ASP A 40 -27.25 -31.22 8.29
N ARG A 41 -27.87 -32.23 7.67
CA ARG A 41 -27.32 -33.60 7.65
C ARG A 41 -26.01 -33.68 6.86
N LEU A 42 -25.93 -33.00 5.71
CA LEU A 42 -24.71 -32.95 4.91
C LEU A 42 -23.59 -32.23 5.67
N ILE A 43 -23.87 -31.06 6.25
CA ILE A 43 -22.92 -30.32 7.09
C ILE A 43 -22.40 -31.23 8.21
N LYS A 44 -23.31 -31.86 8.97
CA LYS A 44 -22.94 -32.75 10.07
C LYS A 44 -22.08 -33.92 9.61
N SER A 45 -22.40 -34.51 8.45
CA SER A 45 -21.59 -35.59 7.87
C SER A 45 -20.18 -35.10 7.55
N SER A 46 -20.07 -33.98 6.83
CA SER A 46 -18.79 -33.47 6.30
C SER A 46 -17.82 -32.95 7.37
N ILE A 47 -18.31 -32.59 8.56
CA ILE A 47 -17.49 -32.03 9.65
C ILE A 47 -17.33 -32.96 10.87
N SER A 48 -17.98 -34.12 10.88
CA SER A 48 -17.95 -35.06 12.03
C SER A 48 -16.66 -35.87 12.16
N GLN A 49 -15.90 -35.97 11.07
CA GLN A 49 -14.65 -36.73 10.99
C GLN A 49 -13.59 -35.86 10.30
N THR A 50 -12.33 -36.27 10.41
CA THR A 50 -11.22 -35.59 9.75
C THR A 50 -11.03 -36.01 8.30
N SER A 51 -11.80 -36.95 7.75
CA SER A 51 -11.66 -37.41 6.35
C SER A 51 -12.39 -36.49 5.38
N PHE A 52 -11.73 -36.07 4.30
CA PHE A 52 -12.37 -35.31 3.22
C PHE A 52 -13.21 -36.19 2.30
N ARG A 53 -14.42 -35.75 1.99
CA ARG A 53 -15.36 -36.42 1.08
C ARG A 53 -15.79 -35.47 -0.02
N SER A 54 -15.19 -35.60 -1.20
CA SER A 54 -15.42 -34.72 -2.36
C SER A 54 -16.89 -34.68 -2.79
N ASP A 55 -17.57 -35.83 -2.73
CA ASP A 55 -18.96 -35.94 -3.19
C ASP A 55 -19.93 -35.15 -2.28
N GLU A 56 -19.75 -35.25 -0.96
CA GLU A 56 -20.56 -34.49 0.00
C GLU A 56 -20.30 -32.99 -0.12
N SER A 57 -19.03 -32.61 -0.29
CA SER A 57 -18.60 -31.23 -0.53
C SER A 57 -19.25 -30.64 -1.78
N ARG A 58 -19.27 -31.38 -2.90
CA ARG A 58 -19.90 -30.96 -4.15
C ARG A 58 -21.41 -30.84 -4.00
N VAL A 59 -22.06 -31.84 -3.40
CA VAL A 59 -23.52 -31.78 -3.17
C VAL A 59 -23.89 -30.59 -2.29
N LEU A 60 -23.10 -30.30 -1.25
CA LEU A 60 -23.32 -29.15 -0.39
C LEU A 60 -23.20 -27.82 -1.15
N PHE A 61 -22.21 -27.68 -2.04
CA PHE A 61 -22.09 -26.51 -2.92
C PHE A 61 -23.30 -26.35 -3.84
N GLU A 62 -23.69 -27.44 -4.51
CA GLU A 62 -24.78 -27.43 -5.49
C GLU A 62 -26.14 -27.07 -4.87
N LEU A 63 -26.38 -27.50 -3.62
CA LEU A 63 -27.63 -27.23 -2.89
C LEU A 63 -27.64 -25.87 -2.16
N THR A 64 -26.47 -25.30 -1.84
CA THR A 64 -26.39 -24.06 -1.06
C THR A 64 -26.25 -22.83 -1.94
N VAL A 65 -25.47 -22.91 -3.02
CA VAL A 65 -25.14 -21.76 -3.87
C VAL A 65 -26.06 -21.71 -5.10
N PRO A 66 -26.73 -20.56 -5.38
CA PRO A 66 -27.55 -20.40 -6.58
C PRO A 66 -26.75 -20.58 -7.87
N ASN A 67 -27.38 -21.14 -8.90
CA ASN A 67 -26.72 -21.42 -10.19
C ASN A 67 -26.16 -20.17 -10.86
N GLU A 68 -26.83 -19.03 -10.70
CA GLU A 68 -26.44 -17.73 -11.26
C GLU A 68 -25.12 -17.23 -10.67
N LEU A 69 -24.78 -17.66 -9.44
CA LEU A 69 -23.56 -17.24 -8.75
C LEU A 69 -22.37 -18.15 -9.02
N LYS A 70 -22.61 -19.40 -9.46
CA LYS A 70 -21.55 -20.39 -9.68
C LYS A 70 -20.56 -19.95 -10.76
N SER A 71 -21.06 -19.36 -11.85
CA SER A 71 -20.21 -18.84 -12.93
C SER A 71 -19.38 -17.63 -12.50
N GLY A 72 -19.94 -16.73 -11.70
CA GLY A 72 -19.23 -15.58 -11.14
C GLY A 72 -18.16 -15.99 -10.14
N LEU A 73 -18.43 -16.98 -9.29
CA LEU A 73 -17.44 -17.55 -8.38
C LEU A 73 -16.25 -18.13 -9.15
N ALA A 74 -16.46 -18.79 -10.28
CA ALA A 74 -15.34 -19.33 -11.08
C ALA A 74 -14.35 -18.26 -11.61
N GLN A 75 -14.74 -16.98 -11.64
CA GLN A 75 -13.93 -15.89 -12.22
C GLN A 75 -13.15 -15.07 -11.18
N VAL A 76 -13.27 -15.36 -9.89
CA VAL A 76 -12.62 -14.57 -8.82
C VAL A 76 -11.58 -15.40 -8.06
N ASP A 77 -10.40 -14.85 -7.82
CA ASP A 77 -9.36 -15.51 -7.02
C ASP A 77 -9.48 -15.22 -5.50
N ASN A 78 -10.11 -14.09 -5.16
CA ASN A 78 -10.34 -13.64 -3.79
C ASN A 78 -11.84 -13.68 -3.50
N LEU A 79 -12.21 -14.30 -2.37
CA LEU A 79 -13.61 -14.44 -2.00
C LEU A 79 -13.83 -13.94 -0.58
N VAL A 80 -14.59 -12.84 -0.46
CA VAL A 80 -15.06 -12.33 0.84
C VAL A 80 -16.52 -12.70 1.00
N LEU A 81 -16.83 -13.52 2.01
CA LEU A 81 -18.21 -13.87 2.37
C LEU A 81 -18.68 -13.00 3.52
N VAL A 82 -19.69 -12.16 3.28
CA VAL A 82 -20.37 -11.40 4.34
C VAL A 82 -21.53 -12.25 4.85
N LEU A 83 -21.42 -12.74 6.09
CA LEU A 83 -22.29 -13.76 6.66
C LEU A 83 -23.05 -13.24 7.88
N ASP A 84 -24.29 -13.67 8.02
CA ASP A 84 -25.04 -13.54 9.28
C ASP A 84 -24.65 -14.65 10.28
N ALA A 85 -25.33 -14.68 11.43
CA ALA A 85 -25.03 -15.62 12.50
C ALA A 85 -25.31 -17.09 12.14
N GLU A 86 -26.31 -17.36 11.31
CA GLU A 86 -26.72 -18.73 10.95
C GLU A 86 -25.83 -19.27 9.84
N SER A 87 -25.68 -18.50 8.76
CA SER A 87 -24.83 -18.82 7.61
C SER A 87 -23.34 -18.90 7.97
N ALA A 88 -22.88 -18.20 9.02
CA ALA A 88 -21.53 -18.36 9.55
C ALA A 88 -21.23 -19.78 10.06
N ALA A 89 -22.24 -20.59 10.41
CA ALA A 89 -22.01 -21.96 10.86
C ALA A 89 -21.70 -22.93 9.70
N TYR A 90 -21.84 -22.51 8.44
CA TYR A 90 -21.67 -23.38 7.29
C TYR A 90 -20.19 -23.60 6.97
N PRO A 91 -19.80 -24.80 6.50
CA PRO A 91 -18.43 -25.10 6.11
C PRO A 91 -18.17 -24.64 4.67
N TRP A 92 -18.30 -23.34 4.41
CA TRP A 92 -18.09 -22.75 3.08
C TRP A 92 -16.75 -23.14 2.46
N GLU A 93 -15.71 -23.25 3.29
CA GLU A 93 -14.36 -23.63 2.91
C GLU A 93 -14.31 -25.01 2.24
N LEU A 94 -15.12 -25.95 2.72
CA LEU A 94 -15.15 -27.31 2.20
C LEU A 94 -15.94 -27.46 0.92
N MET A 95 -16.85 -26.54 0.59
CA MET A 95 -17.71 -26.66 -0.58
C MET A 95 -16.86 -26.66 -1.86
N SER A 96 -17.16 -27.55 -2.80
CA SER A 96 -16.39 -27.68 -4.05
C SER A 96 -17.13 -27.12 -5.26
N ALA A 97 -16.51 -26.16 -5.93
CA ALA A 97 -16.92 -25.64 -7.21
C ALA A 97 -16.14 -26.38 -8.32
N GLY A 98 -16.75 -27.43 -8.89
CA GLY A 98 -16.05 -28.31 -9.83
C GLY A 98 -15.19 -29.35 -9.11
N ASN A 99 -13.88 -29.35 -9.35
CA ASN A 99 -12.95 -30.38 -8.85
C ASN A 99 -12.19 -29.98 -7.57
N GLU A 100 -12.20 -28.69 -7.20
CA GLU A 100 -11.47 -28.18 -6.04
C GLU A 100 -12.41 -27.54 -5.01
N ALA A 101 -12.00 -27.56 -3.75
CA ALA A 101 -12.71 -26.86 -2.67
C ALA A 101 -12.47 -25.35 -2.77
N LEU A 102 -13.48 -24.54 -2.42
CA LEU A 102 -13.44 -23.08 -2.55
C LEU A 102 -12.24 -22.46 -1.83
N CYS A 103 -11.82 -22.99 -0.69
CA CYS A 103 -10.72 -22.43 0.08
C CYS A 103 -9.32 -22.82 -0.42
N ILE A 104 -9.23 -23.74 -1.39
CA ILE A 104 -8.00 -24.11 -2.10
C ILE A 104 -7.86 -23.25 -3.35
N ASP A 105 -8.95 -23.15 -4.12
CA ASP A 105 -9.01 -22.33 -5.33
C ASP A 105 -8.89 -20.83 -4.98
N LYS A 106 -9.51 -20.38 -3.88
CA LYS A 106 -9.68 -18.96 -3.55
C LYS A 106 -9.08 -18.54 -2.21
N ALA A 107 -8.61 -17.29 -2.15
CA ALA A 107 -8.27 -16.62 -0.89
C ALA A 107 -9.56 -16.25 -0.15
N LEU A 108 -10.14 -17.25 0.53
CA LEU A 108 -11.43 -17.15 1.20
C LEU A 108 -11.32 -16.55 2.61
N VAL A 109 -12.00 -15.43 2.83
CA VAL A 109 -12.12 -14.72 4.11
C VAL A 109 -13.59 -14.40 4.42
N ARG A 110 -13.98 -14.41 5.68
CA ARG A 110 -15.34 -14.09 6.15
C ARG A 110 -15.39 -12.70 6.77
N GLN A 111 -16.53 -12.04 6.64
CA GLN A 111 -16.92 -10.85 7.39
C GLN A 111 -18.29 -11.08 8.00
N LEU A 112 -18.55 -10.50 9.16
CA LEU A 112 -19.83 -10.68 9.85
C LEU A 112 -20.73 -9.47 9.63
N GLN A 113 -21.97 -9.74 9.23
CA GLN A 113 -23.03 -8.77 9.29
C GLN A 113 -23.52 -8.66 10.74
N THR A 114 -23.16 -7.57 11.42
CA THR A 114 -23.58 -7.30 12.80
C THR A 114 -23.97 -5.84 13.01
N THR A 115 -24.95 -5.62 13.88
CA THR A 115 -25.35 -4.29 14.37
C THR A 115 -24.63 -3.90 15.66
N LYS A 116 -23.93 -4.86 16.29
CA LYS A 116 -23.15 -4.66 17.51
C LYS A 116 -21.69 -4.56 17.14
N TYR A 117 -21.09 -3.39 17.33
CA TYR A 117 -19.67 -3.18 17.08
C TYR A 117 -19.12 -2.14 18.06
N ARG A 118 -17.81 -2.17 18.28
CA ARG A 118 -17.11 -1.18 19.09
C ARG A 118 -16.71 0.02 18.21
N PRO A 119 -17.29 1.23 18.39
CA PRO A 119 -17.05 2.38 17.52
C PRO A 119 -15.65 3.00 17.66
N GLN A 120 -14.94 2.73 18.76
CA GLN A 120 -13.55 3.13 18.97
C GLN A 120 -12.72 1.89 19.31
N ILE A 121 -11.90 1.45 18.36
CA ILE A 121 -10.85 0.46 18.59
C ILE A 121 -9.66 1.23 19.17
N GLY A 122 -9.18 0.82 20.35
CA GLY A 122 -8.07 1.48 21.05
C GLY A 122 -6.76 1.47 20.25
N ALA A 123 -5.73 2.13 20.81
CA ALA A 123 -4.39 2.17 20.22
C ALA A 123 -3.87 0.76 19.87
N ARG A 124 -3.06 0.68 18.81
CA ARG A 124 -2.43 -0.57 18.32
C ARG A 124 -1.71 -1.26 19.49
N ALA A 125 -2.01 -2.54 19.71
CA ALA A 125 -1.28 -3.33 20.71
C ALA A 125 0.21 -3.39 20.34
N GLY A 126 1.08 -3.42 21.35
CA GLY A 126 2.54 -3.46 21.16
C GLY A 126 3.03 -4.72 20.45
N THR A 127 4.34 -4.98 20.46
CA THR A 127 4.93 -6.16 19.78
C THR A 127 4.89 -7.44 20.64
N SER A 128 3.89 -7.61 21.51
CA SER A 128 3.78 -8.80 22.38
C SER A 128 2.84 -9.86 21.82
N ALA A 129 3.14 -11.13 22.04
CA ALA A 129 2.26 -12.25 21.71
C ALA A 129 2.07 -13.19 22.90
N TYR A 130 0.90 -13.83 22.97
CA TYR A 130 0.55 -14.81 23.99
C TYR A 130 0.21 -16.14 23.31
N VAL A 131 0.83 -17.23 23.76
CA VAL A 131 0.69 -18.56 23.17
C VAL A 131 0.42 -19.58 24.27
N VAL A 132 -0.69 -20.32 24.14
CA VAL A 132 -1.08 -21.41 25.06
C VAL A 132 -1.32 -22.67 24.25
N GLY A 133 -0.76 -23.79 24.71
CA GLY A 133 -1.00 -25.12 24.15
C GLY A 133 -1.16 -26.14 25.26
N ASP A 134 -2.10 -27.07 25.08
CA ASP A 134 -2.37 -28.20 25.99
C ASP A 134 -2.49 -27.77 27.48
N PRO A 135 -3.45 -26.89 27.83
CA PRO A 135 -3.69 -26.56 29.24
C PRO A 135 -4.11 -27.80 30.03
N LEU A 136 -4.01 -27.73 31.36
CA LEU A 136 -4.57 -28.75 32.23
C LEU A 136 -6.07 -28.87 31.96
N VAL A 137 -6.52 -30.11 31.81
CA VAL A 137 -7.93 -30.44 31.62
C VAL A 137 -8.34 -31.58 32.54
N SER A 138 -9.60 -31.56 32.97
CA SER A 138 -10.21 -32.62 33.78
C SER A 138 -10.99 -33.61 32.89
N ALA A 139 -11.25 -34.81 33.40
CA ALA A 139 -12.12 -35.76 32.72
C ALA A 139 -13.49 -35.12 32.36
N PRO A 140 -14.06 -35.39 31.17
CA PRO A 140 -13.71 -36.46 30.22
C PRO A 140 -12.57 -36.13 29.23
N PHE A 141 -12.01 -34.92 29.28
CA PHE A 141 -10.98 -34.50 28.34
C PHE A 141 -9.62 -35.13 28.66
N ARG A 142 -8.85 -35.43 27.62
CA ARG A 142 -7.47 -35.97 27.71
C ARG A 142 -6.48 -34.92 27.27
N GLN A 143 -5.26 -34.99 27.78
CA GLN A 143 -4.18 -34.09 27.35
C GLN A 143 -3.88 -34.28 25.85
N LEU A 144 -3.50 -33.19 25.18
CA LEU A 144 -3.26 -33.08 23.75
C LEU A 144 -1.80 -32.68 23.48
N PRO A 145 -0.86 -33.65 23.46
CA PRO A 145 0.54 -33.37 23.13
C PRO A 145 0.72 -32.66 21.78
N GLY A 146 -0.18 -32.90 20.81
CA GLY A 146 -0.21 -32.20 19.52
C GLY A 146 -0.41 -30.70 19.66
N ALA A 147 -1.33 -30.26 20.52
CA ALA A 147 -1.57 -28.84 20.80
C ALA A 147 -0.35 -28.17 21.47
N MET A 148 0.37 -28.88 22.35
CA MET A 148 1.64 -28.40 22.90
C MET A 148 2.73 -28.30 21.81
N ALA A 149 2.78 -29.25 20.89
CA ALA A 149 3.73 -29.23 19.77
C ALA A 149 3.45 -28.07 18.80
N GLU A 150 2.18 -27.77 18.51
CA GLU A 150 1.77 -26.58 17.75
C GLU A 150 2.18 -25.30 18.47
N ALA A 151 1.83 -25.14 19.74
CA ALA A 151 2.19 -23.96 20.54
C ALA A 151 3.70 -23.74 20.59
N GLY A 152 4.50 -24.82 20.73
CA GLY A 152 5.96 -24.75 20.64
C GLY A 152 6.46 -24.24 19.29
N ALA A 153 5.88 -24.73 18.19
CA ALA A 153 6.25 -24.33 16.84
C ALA A 153 5.90 -22.85 16.55
N VAL A 154 4.71 -22.42 16.97
CA VAL A 154 4.26 -21.02 16.85
C VAL A 154 5.12 -20.09 17.71
N TYR A 155 5.46 -20.50 18.94
CA TYR A 155 6.40 -19.77 19.78
C TYR A 155 7.76 -19.55 19.09
N ASP A 156 8.31 -20.61 18.49
CA ASP A 156 9.61 -20.53 17.82
C ASP A 156 9.61 -19.57 16.62
N GLN A 157 8.48 -19.43 15.92
CA GLN A 157 8.31 -18.45 14.83
C GLN A 157 8.14 -17.02 15.36
N LEU A 158 7.32 -16.83 16.41
CA LEU A 158 6.99 -15.50 16.92
C LEU A 158 8.13 -14.84 17.68
N ARG A 159 8.95 -15.59 18.42
CA ARG A 159 10.04 -15.04 19.27
C ARG A 159 11.11 -14.25 18.53
N GLY A 160 11.19 -14.39 17.21
CA GLY A 160 12.11 -13.60 16.37
C GLY A 160 11.67 -12.14 16.18
N ARG A 161 10.37 -11.83 16.37
CA ARG A 161 9.80 -10.49 16.12
C ARG A 161 8.87 -9.97 17.21
N PHE A 162 8.38 -10.85 18.08
CA PHE A 162 7.44 -10.53 19.14
C PHE A 162 8.03 -10.88 20.51
N ASP A 163 7.68 -10.07 21.52
CA ASP A 163 7.85 -10.39 22.92
C ASP A 163 6.81 -11.45 23.33
N VAL A 164 7.24 -12.71 23.27
CA VAL A 164 6.44 -13.90 23.57
C VAL A 164 7.13 -14.76 24.63
N GLN A 165 6.37 -15.21 25.61
CA GLN A 165 6.87 -16.15 26.61
C GLN A 165 6.79 -17.57 26.10
N LYS A 166 7.76 -18.39 26.49
CA LYS A 166 7.73 -19.83 26.20
C LYS A 166 6.44 -20.44 26.78
N PRO A 167 5.64 -21.18 25.99
CA PRO A 167 4.44 -21.82 26.50
C PRO A 167 4.75 -22.71 27.70
N ALA A 168 3.99 -22.53 28.78
CA ALA A 168 4.09 -23.40 29.95
C ALA A 168 3.63 -24.82 29.59
N THR A 169 4.24 -25.84 30.20
CA THR A 169 3.79 -27.22 30.04
C THR A 169 2.59 -27.44 30.95
N LYS A 170 1.41 -27.69 30.37
CA LYS A 170 0.17 -27.97 31.11
C LYS A 170 -0.17 -26.87 32.13
N PRO A 171 -0.38 -25.61 31.69
CA PRO A 171 -0.79 -24.55 32.60
C PRO A 171 -2.19 -24.81 33.16
N SER A 172 -2.38 -24.51 34.44
CA SER A 172 -3.71 -24.44 35.08
C SER A 172 -4.54 -23.28 34.55
N ALA A 173 -5.85 -23.29 34.80
CA ALA A 173 -6.74 -22.19 34.40
C ALA A 173 -6.25 -20.83 34.93
N LEU A 174 -5.77 -20.80 36.19
CA LEU A 174 -5.28 -19.58 36.80
C LEU A 174 -4.00 -19.06 36.11
N GLU A 175 -3.08 -19.96 35.72
CA GLU A 175 -1.86 -19.57 35.00
C GLU A 175 -2.18 -19.06 33.59
N VAL A 176 -3.16 -19.66 32.91
CA VAL A 176 -3.63 -19.17 31.60
C VAL A 176 -4.23 -17.77 31.74
N LEU A 177 -5.12 -17.55 32.70
CA LEU A 177 -5.75 -16.24 32.90
C LEU A 177 -4.75 -15.18 33.38
N ALA A 178 -3.83 -15.55 34.29
CA ALA A 178 -2.77 -14.65 34.75
C ALA A 178 -1.85 -14.23 33.60
N GLY A 179 -1.50 -15.17 32.71
CA GLY A 179 -0.74 -14.88 31.50
C GLY A 179 -1.51 -13.96 30.56
N LEU A 180 -2.78 -14.25 30.28
CA LEU A 180 -3.63 -13.46 29.40
C LEU A 180 -3.75 -11.98 29.81
N TYR A 181 -3.77 -11.70 31.13
CA TYR A 181 -3.90 -10.35 31.67
C TYR A 181 -2.58 -9.69 32.06
N GLN A 182 -1.44 -10.35 31.82
CA GLN A 182 -0.14 -9.84 32.26
C GLN A 182 0.25 -8.53 31.55
N LYS A 183 -0.06 -8.40 30.26
CA LYS A 183 0.27 -7.23 29.42
C LYS A 183 -0.62 -7.20 28.17
N PRO A 184 -0.69 -6.07 27.44
CA PRO A 184 -1.39 -6.03 26.16
C PRO A 184 -0.70 -6.95 25.13
N TYR A 185 -1.48 -7.79 24.46
CA TYR A 185 -0.99 -8.68 23.41
C TYR A 185 -1.59 -8.31 22.07
N ARG A 186 -0.77 -8.39 21.03
CA ARG A 186 -1.18 -8.15 19.65
C ARG A 186 -1.63 -9.43 18.96
N ILE A 187 -0.98 -10.54 19.29
CA ILE A 187 -1.33 -11.88 18.82
C ILE A 187 -1.67 -12.74 20.04
N VAL A 188 -2.80 -13.43 19.99
CA VAL A 188 -3.18 -14.47 20.95
C VAL A 188 -3.39 -15.77 20.20
N HIS A 189 -2.64 -16.81 20.55
CA HIS A 189 -2.74 -18.15 19.97
C HIS A 189 -3.12 -19.14 21.06
N LEU A 190 -4.24 -19.86 20.86
CA LEU A 190 -4.82 -20.78 21.83
C LEU A 190 -5.06 -22.13 21.15
N ALA A 191 -4.36 -23.17 21.61
CA ALA A 191 -4.49 -24.54 21.13
C ALA A 191 -4.91 -25.48 22.27
N GLY A 192 -6.02 -26.20 22.10
CA GLY A 192 -6.57 -27.05 23.17
C GLY A 192 -7.93 -27.68 22.83
N HIS A 193 -8.66 -28.14 23.84
CA HIS A 193 -10.04 -28.58 23.65
C HIS A 193 -10.98 -27.38 23.57
N GLY A 194 -12.06 -27.52 22.83
CA GLY A 194 -13.12 -26.52 22.69
C GLY A 194 -14.44 -27.10 23.13
N HIS A 195 -15.27 -26.25 23.71
CA HIS A 195 -16.58 -26.64 24.22
C HIS A 195 -17.64 -25.62 23.84
N TYR A 196 -18.81 -26.13 23.45
CA TYR A 196 -19.97 -25.34 23.08
C TYR A 196 -21.18 -25.80 23.88
N GLU A 197 -21.77 -24.86 24.63
CA GLU A 197 -23.04 -25.03 25.30
C GLU A 197 -24.06 -24.11 24.63
N PRO A 198 -25.07 -24.66 23.95
CA PRO A 198 -26.14 -23.85 23.38
C PRO A 198 -26.91 -23.13 24.51
N PRO A 199 -27.51 -21.98 24.22
CA PRO A 199 -28.28 -21.24 25.22
C PRO A 199 -29.47 -22.08 25.70
N THR A 200 -29.65 -22.15 27.02
CA THR A 200 -30.74 -22.92 27.65
C THR A 200 -32.07 -22.18 27.70
N THR A 201 -32.07 -20.88 27.35
CA THR A 201 -33.24 -20.00 27.27
C THR A 201 -33.13 -19.12 26.02
N ALA A 202 -34.25 -18.63 25.50
CA ALA A 202 -34.27 -17.78 24.30
C ALA A 202 -33.44 -16.47 24.46
N ASP A 203 -33.33 -15.97 25.70
CA ASP A 203 -32.51 -14.80 26.06
C ASP A 203 -31.10 -15.17 26.57
N GLY A 204 -30.81 -16.47 26.68
CA GLY A 204 -29.53 -16.98 27.15
C GLY A 204 -28.42 -16.78 26.12
N LYS A 205 -27.19 -16.61 26.58
CA LYS A 205 -26.02 -16.65 25.70
C LYS A 205 -25.50 -18.07 25.59
N ALA A 206 -25.08 -18.48 24.40
CA ALA A 206 -24.25 -19.67 24.25
C ALA A 206 -22.97 -19.49 25.07
N ARG A 207 -22.46 -20.56 25.68
CA ARG A 207 -21.15 -20.55 26.34
C ARG A 207 -20.17 -21.30 25.46
N SER A 208 -19.12 -20.62 25.03
CA SER A 208 -18.28 -21.10 23.94
C SER A 208 -16.83 -20.67 24.18
N GLY A 209 -15.89 -21.62 24.20
CA GLY A 209 -14.49 -21.30 24.49
C GLY A 209 -13.57 -22.51 24.60
N MET A 210 -12.30 -22.25 24.91
CA MET A 210 -11.28 -23.27 25.15
C MET A 210 -11.44 -23.87 26.55
N VAL A 211 -11.39 -25.20 26.66
CA VAL A 211 -11.49 -25.91 27.94
C VAL A 211 -10.21 -25.74 28.76
N LEU A 212 -10.39 -25.42 30.04
CA LEU A 212 -9.36 -25.41 31.08
C LEU A 212 -9.71 -26.45 32.17
N ASP A 213 -9.04 -26.45 33.31
CA ASP A 213 -9.32 -27.37 34.41
C ASP A 213 -10.51 -26.92 35.29
N ASN A 214 -11.10 -27.85 36.04
CA ASN A 214 -12.16 -27.59 37.03
C ASN A 214 -13.44 -26.94 36.47
N GLY A 215 -13.79 -27.23 35.21
CA GLY A 215 -15.01 -26.69 34.57
C GLY A 215 -14.91 -25.21 34.18
N VAL A 216 -13.69 -24.68 34.13
CA VAL A 216 -13.40 -23.33 33.64
C VAL A 216 -13.20 -23.37 32.13
N PHE A 217 -13.67 -22.34 31.43
CA PHE A 217 -13.45 -22.14 30.00
C PHE A 217 -12.85 -20.76 29.77
N LEU A 218 -11.94 -20.64 28.81
CA LEU A 218 -11.49 -19.37 28.28
C LEU A 218 -12.41 -18.99 27.10
N THR A 219 -13.34 -18.08 27.34
CA THR A 219 -14.33 -17.62 26.35
C THR A 219 -13.93 -16.25 25.79
N ALA A 220 -14.70 -15.76 24.81
CA ALA A 220 -14.50 -14.41 24.31
C ALA A 220 -14.72 -13.35 25.41
N VAL A 221 -15.49 -13.63 26.48
CA VAL A 221 -15.67 -12.72 27.61
C VAL A 221 -14.34 -12.41 28.29
N GLU A 222 -13.55 -13.44 28.61
CA GLU A 222 -12.24 -13.27 29.25
C GLU A 222 -11.26 -12.52 28.35
N VAL A 223 -11.22 -12.83 27.04
CA VAL A 223 -10.40 -12.11 26.05
C VAL A 223 -10.83 -10.64 25.94
N GLY A 224 -12.13 -10.36 26.03
CA GLY A 224 -12.68 -9.01 26.01
C GLY A 224 -12.31 -8.13 27.21
N GLN A 225 -11.92 -8.74 28.34
CA GLN A 225 -11.48 -8.01 29.54
C GLN A 225 -10.01 -7.58 29.48
N MET A 226 -9.28 -7.91 28.41
CA MET A 226 -7.91 -7.45 28.22
C MET A 226 -7.84 -5.93 28.13
N GLN A 227 -6.76 -5.32 28.66
CA GLN A 227 -6.55 -3.87 28.61
C GLN A 227 -6.59 -3.32 27.18
N GLN A 228 -6.07 -4.10 26.23
CA GLN A 228 -6.14 -3.83 24.80
C GLN A 228 -6.58 -5.11 24.10
N VAL A 229 -7.56 -4.98 23.20
CA VAL A 229 -8.06 -6.10 22.39
C VAL A 229 -6.95 -6.51 21.41
N PRO A 230 -6.64 -7.81 21.27
CA PRO A 230 -5.64 -8.26 20.31
C PRO A 230 -6.07 -7.97 18.87
N GLU A 231 -5.08 -7.82 17.98
CA GLU A 231 -5.38 -7.64 16.55
C GLU A 231 -5.68 -8.98 15.87
N LEU A 232 -4.92 -10.03 16.24
CA LEU A 232 -5.05 -11.37 15.70
C LEU A 232 -5.30 -12.38 16.83
N VAL A 233 -6.37 -13.15 16.72
CA VAL A 233 -6.64 -14.30 17.60
C VAL A 233 -6.70 -15.57 16.77
N PHE A 234 -5.89 -16.56 17.13
CA PHE A 234 -5.85 -17.89 16.51
C PHE A 234 -6.35 -18.93 17.51
N LEU A 235 -7.45 -19.61 17.20
CA LEU A 235 -8.15 -20.56 18.06
C LEU A 235 -8.15 -21.94 17.43
N ASN A 236 -7.21 -22.78 17.81
CA ASN A 236 -7.19 -24.17 17.42
C ASN A 236 -7.76 -25.06 18.53
N CYS A 237 -9.09 -24.98 18.70
CA CYS A 237 -9.78 -25.60 19.84
C CYS A 237 -10.63 -26.83 19.46
N CYS A 238 -10.36 -27.50 18.35
CA CYS A 238 -11.23 -28.57 17.84
C CYS A 238 -10.53 -29.92 17.69
N HIS A 239 -9.62 -30.26 18.61
CA HIS A 239 -8.96 -31.56 18.58
C HIS A 239 -9.93 -32.70 18.94
N ILE A 240 -9.91 -33.79 18.16
CA ILE A 240 -10.60 -35.03 18.55
C ILE A 240 -9.78 -35.70 19.65
N GLY A 241 -10.25 -35.60 20.89
CA GLY A 241 -9.85 -36.56 21.92
C GLY A 241 -10.44 -37.93 21.56
N GLN A 242 -9.60 -38.91 21.20
CA GLN A 242 -10.02 -40.31 21.13
C GLN A 242 -10.66 -40.69 22.47
N THR A 243 -12.00 -40.79 22.50
CA THR A 243 -12.73 -41.46 23.56
C THR A 243 -12.21 -42.88 23.64
N GLY A 244 -11.65 -43.27 24.79
CA GLY A 244 -11.24 -44.65 25.01
C GLY A 244 -12.43 -45.61 24.88
N PRO A 245 -12.17 -46.91 24.69
CA PRO A 245 -13.19 -47.91 24.37
C PRO A 245 -14.26 -48.15 25.45
N GLU A 246 -14.25 -47.42 26.58
CA GLU A 246 -15.12 -47.68 27.73
C GLU A 246 -15.80 -46.41 28.30
N THR A 247 -16.48 -45.61 27.47
CA THR A 247 -17.40 -44.58 28.01
C THR A 247 -18.75 -44.60 27.27
N PRO A 248 -19.88 -44.57 27.99
CA PRO A 248 -21.20 -44.81 27.42
C PRO A 248 -21.63 -43.71 26.45
N THR A 249 -22.53 -44.11 25.56
CA THR A 249 -23.23 -43.45 24.42
C THR A 249 -23.88 -42.09 24.67
N ARG A 250 -23.28 -41.19 25.46
CA ARG A 250 -23.97 -39.96 25.91
C ARG A 250 -23.06 -38.75 26.14
N THR A 251 -21.98 -38.60 25.37
CA THR A 251 -21.36 -37.27 25.19
C THR A 251 -22.15 -36.53 24.11
N PRO A 252 -22.71 -35.34 24.38
CA PRO A 252 -23.35 -34.52 23.35
C PRO A 252 -22.34 -34.31 22.22
N ALA A 253 -22.77 -34.54 20.96
CA ALA A 253 -21.93 -34.22 19.81
C ALA A 253 -21.62 -32.72 19.84
N VAL A 254 -20.36 -32.36 20.07
CA VAL A 254 -19.93 -30.96 20.12
C VAL A 254 -20.16 -30.34 18.74
N GLU A 255 -20.96 -29.29 18.68
CA GLU A 255 -21.25 -28.55 17.44
C GLU A 255 -20.12 -27.56 17.16
N PHE A 256 -18.94 -28.09 16.79
CA PHE A 256 -17.71 -27.31 16.62
C PHE A 256 -17.82 -26.14 15.62
N ASN A 257 -18.66 -26.27 14.59
CA ASN A 257 -18.87 -25.19 13.63
C ASN A 257 -19.66 -24.03 14.24
N ARG A 258 -20.58 -24.33 15.17
CA ARG A 258 -21.29 -23.31 15.95
C ARG A 258 -20.39 -22.71 17.04
N LEU A 259 -19.49 -23.50 17.62
CA LEU A 259 -18.43 -23.00 18.51
C LEU A 259 -17.57 -21.94 17.80
N ALA A 260 -17.00 -22.28 16.65
CA ALA A 260 -16.12 -21.38 15.91
C ALA A 260 -16.87 -20.12 15.45
N ALA A 261 -18.09 -20.27 14.92
CA ALA A 261 -18.92 -19.13 14.49
C ALA A 261 -19.27 -18.20 15.67
N SER A 262 -19.67 -18.75 16.82
CA SER A 262 -20.05 -17.94 18.00
C SER A 262 -18.86 -17.22 18.62
N VAL A 263 -17.75 -17.91 18.89
CA VAL A 263 -16.55 -17.29 19.48
C VAL A 263 -15.93 -16.28 18.54
N SER A 264 -15.83 -16.59 17.24
CA SER A 264 -15.29 -15.64 16.26
C SER A 264 -16.16 -14.39 16.16
N ARG A 265 -17.49 -14.56 16.21
CA ARG A 265 -18.42 -13.43 16.24
C ARG A 265 -18.19 -12.54 17.45
N GLU A 266 -18.14 -13.11 18.65
CA GLU A 266 -17.93 -12.32 19.87
C GLU A 266 -16.60 -11.57 19.82
N LEU A 267 -15.53 -12.19 19.32
CA LEU A 267 -14.21 -11.57 19.14
C LEU A 267 -14.22 -10.40 18.13
N ILE A 268 -14.86 -10.59 16.97
CA ILE A 268 -14.99 -9.53 15.96
C ILE A 268 -15.85 -8.37 16.49
N GLU A 269 -16.98 -8.65 17.16
CA GLU A 269 -17.83 -7.61 17.76
C GLU A 269 -17.09 -6.79 18.82
N MET A 270 -16.13 -7.40 19.53
CA MET A 270 -15.26 -6.73 20.50
C MET A 270 -14.15 -5.87 19.87
N GLY A 271 -13.87 -6.04 18.57
CA GLY A 271 -12.90 -5.26 17.81
C GLY A 271 -11.58 -5.98 17.48
N VAL A 272 -11.54 -7.31 17.60
CA VAL A 272 -10.42 -8.10 17.01
C VAL A 272 -10.45 -7.92 15.50
N ARG A 273 -9.29 -7.70 14.88
CA ARG A 273 -9.20 -7.39 13.43
C ARG A 273 -9.20 -8.64 12.57
N ALA A 274 -8.58 -9.71 13.06
CA ALA A 274 -8.47 -10.99 12.40
C ALA A 274 -8.66 -12.13 13.41
N VAL A 275 -9.55 -13.07 13.10
CA VAL A 275 -9.75 -14.30 13.88
C VAL A 275 -9.59 -15.49 12.96
N VAL A 276 -8.82 -16.49 13.38
CA VAL A 276 -8.75 -17.80 12.73
C VAL A 276 -9.21 -18.83 13.74
N ALA A 277 -10.25 -19.61 13.43
CA ALA A 277 -10.79 -20.61 14.32
C ALA A 277 -11.00 -21.95 13.58
N ALA A 278 -10.60 -23.05 14.20
CA ALA A 278 -10.96 -24.37 13.69
C ALA A 278 -12.48 -24.58 13.84
N GLY A 279 -13.18 -24.77 12.72
CA GLY A 279 -14.62 -24.96 12.64
C GLY A 279 -15.09 -26.38 12.90
N TRP A 280 -14.18 -27.36 12.94
CA TRP A 280 -14.48 -28.75 13.24
C TRP A 280 -13.24 -29.52 13.63
N ALA A 281 -13.43 -30.81 13.89
CA ALA A 281 -12.38 -31.77 14.19
C ALA A 281 -11.16 -31.64 13.27
N VAL A 282 -9.96 -31.49 13.86
CA VAL A 282 -8.69 -31.41 13.12
C VAL A 282 -7.76 -32.58 13.47
N ASP A 283 -6.94 -33.00 12.51
CA ASP A 283 -5.78 -33.86 12.74
C ASP A 283 -4.63 -33.03 13.31
N ASP A 284 -4.01 -33.50 14.40
CA ASP A 284 -2.98 -32.75 15.15
C ASP A 284 -1.77 -32.36 14.29
N VAL A 285 -1.34 -33.24 13.37
CA VAL A 285 -0.15 -32.99 12.55
C VAL A 285 -0.50 -31.99 11.44
N ALA A 286 -1.62 -32.18 10.76
CA ALA A 286 -2.11 -31.24 9.75
C ALA A 286 -2.40 -29.86 10.34
N ALA A 287 -2.93 -29.81 11.56
CA ALA A 287 -3.22 -28.58 12.28
C ALA A 287 -1.96 -27.77 12.58
N LYS A 288 -0.92 -28.45 13.07
CA LYS A 288 0.39 -27.84 13.31
C LYS A 288 0.99 -27.29 12.02
N GLU A 289 0.97 -28.05 10.92
CA GLU A 289 1.50 -27.61 9.61
C GLU A 289 0.74 -26.38 9.10
N PHE A 290 -0.58 -26.35 9.25
CA PHE A 290 -1.39 -25.19 8.91
C PHE A 290 -0.96 -23.94 9.70
N ALA A 291 -0.90 -24.06 11.03
CA ALA A 291 -0.55 -22.93 11.90
C ALA A 291 0.86 -22.40 11.60
N GLN A 292 1.83 -23.30 11.40
CA GLN A 292 3.20 -22.92 11.04
C GLN A 292 3.25 -22.17 9.70
N LYS A 293 2.58 -22.68 8.66
CA LYS A 293 2.60 -22.03 7.36
C LYS A 293 1.88 -20.68 7.39
N PHE A 294 0.77 -20.59 8.11
CA PHE A 294 0.03 -19.34 8.30
C PHE A 294 0.90 -18.26 8.94
N TYR A 295 1.56 -18.56 10.06
CA TYR A 295 2.43 -17.58 10.72
C TYR A 295 3.69 -17.27 9.91
N GLU A 296 4.26 -18.23 9.19
CA GLU A 296 5.36 -17.98 8.25
C GLU A 296 4.98 -16.89 7.24
N CYS A 297 3.83 -17.03 6.57
CA CYS A 297 3.34 -16.06 5.60
C CYS A 297 3.01 -14.70 6.25
N MET A 298 2.29 -14.68 7.37
CA MET A 298 1.93 -13.44 8.05
C MET A 298 3.17 -12.68 8.55
N LEU A 299 4.21 -13.39 9.01
CA LEU A 299 5.48 -12.80 9.40
C LEU A 299 6.31 -12.38 8.17
N ALA A 300 6.22 -13.07 7.04
CA ALA A 300 6.83 -12.61 5.79
C ALA A 300 6.20 -11.31 5.26
N GLY A 301 5.04 -10.93 5.79
CA GLY A 301 4.34 -9.70 5.47
C GLY A 301 3.22 -9.91 4.46
N GLU A 302 2.83 -11.14 4.15
CA GLU A 302 1.65 -11.47 3.31
C GLU A 302 0.35 -10.91 3.90
N SER A 303 -0.66 -10.69 3.05
CA SER A 303 -1.99 -10.33 3.54
C SER A 303 -2.70 -11.54 4.15
N PHE A 304 -3.65 -11.26 5.05
CA PHE A 304 -4.39 -12.29 5.76
C PHE A 304 -5.05 -13.31 4.83
N GLY A 305 -5.70 -12.85 3.75
CA GLY A 305 -6.32 -13.74 2.76
C GLY A 305 -5.32 -14.68 2.08
N PHE A 306 -4.16 -14.16 1.65
CA PHE A 306 -3.13 -14.96 0.97
C PHE A 306 -2.37 -15.88 1.93
N ALA A 307 -2.12 -15.45 3.17
CA ALA A 307 -1.54 -16.30 4.21
C ALA A 307 -2.45 -17.51 4.51
N LEU A 308 -3.77 -17.29 4.57
CA LEU A 308 -4.75 -18.37 4.69
C LEU A 308 -4.72 -19.29 3.48
N LYS A 309 -4.80 -18.77 2.26
CA LYS A 309 -4.74 -19.59 1.04
C LYS A 309 -3.49 -20.46 1.03
N SER A 310 -2.32 -19.86 1.28
CA SER A 310 -1.04 -20.55 1.34
C SER A 310 -1.01 -21.65 2.39
N ALA A 311 -1.54 -21.39 3.60
CA ALA A 311 -1.62 -22.40 4.66
C ALA A 311 -2.57 -23.55 4.30
N ARG A 312 -3.71 -23.25 3.67
CA ARG A 312 -4.68 -24.26 3.20
C ARG A 312 -4.09 -25.13 2.11
N CYS A 313 -3.51 -24.55 1.07
CA CYS A 313 -2.87 -25.28 -0.03
C CYS A 313 -1.70 -26.15 0.48
N HIS A 314 -0.81 -25.60 1.31
CA HIS A 314 0.29 -26.37 1.93
C HIS A 314 -0.21 -27.58 2.72
N THR A 315 -1.26 -27.37 3.52
CA THR A 315 -1.85 -28.45 4.32
C THR A 315 -2.58 -29.47 3.45
N TYR A 316 -3.23 -29.03 2.36
CA TYR A 316 -3.87 -29.90 1.38
C TYR A 316 -2.84 -30.79 0.65
N ASP A 317 -1.72 -30.23 0.22
CA ASP A 317 -0.66 -30.95 -0.49
C ASP A 317 -0.05 -32.07 0.37
N LEU A 318 0.10 -31.80 1.67
CA LEU A 318 0.62 -32.78 2.64
C LEU A 318 -0.44 -33.80 3.09
N PHE A 319 -1.70 -33.37 3.22
CA PHE A 319 -2.79 -34.17 3.79
C PHE A 319 -4.07 -34.12 2.93
N PRO A 320 -4.05 -34.57 1.66
CA PRO A 320 -5.17 -34.40 0.72
C PRO A 320 -6.44 -35.14 1.15
N GLN A 321 -6.28 -36.21 1.94
CA GLN A 321 -7.41 -37.01 2.46
C GLN A 321 -7.99 -36.46 3.77
N SER A 322 -7.36 -35.47 4.39
CA SER A 322 -7.82 -34.86 5.64
C SER A 322 -8.60 -33.58 5.33
N ASN A 323 -9.79 -33.37 5.88
CA ASN A 323 -10.52 -32.09 5.73
C ASN A 323 -9.97 -30.96 6.64
N THR A 324 -8.84 -31.20 7.34
CA THR A 324 -8.23 -30.24 8.28
C THR A 324 -7.79 -28.94 7.59
N TRP A 325 -7.32 -29.02 6.33
CA TRP A 325 -6.99 -27.82 5.55
C TRP A 325 -8.18 -26.87 5.39
N GLY A 326 -9.41 -27.39 5.38
CA GLY A 326 -10.64 -26.60 5.26
C GLY A 326 -11.18 -26.11 6.60
N ALA A 327 -10.72 -26.67 7.72
CA ALA A 327 -11.29 -26.42 9.06
C ALA A 327 -11.15 -24.98 9.53
N TYR A 328 -10.12 -24.26 9.05
CA TYR A 328 -9.79 -22.94 9.55
C TYR A 328 -10.69 -21.86 8.95
N GLN A 329 -11.75 -21.54 9.70
CA GLN A 329 -12.66 -20.43 9.41
C GLN A 329 -12.00 -19.13 9.84
N ALA A 330 -11.91 -18.18 8.91
CA ALA A 330 -11.16 -16.95 9.12
C ALA A 330 -12.03 -15.72 8.92
N TYR A 331 -12.08 -14.84 9.92
CA TYR A 331 -12.88 -13.62 9.93
C TYR A 331 -11.97 -12.39 9.99
N GLY A 332 -12.22 -11.39 9.15
CA GLY A 332 -11.46 -10.14 9.20
C GLY A 332 -11.40 -9.40 7.86
N ASP A 333 -10.40 -8.53 7.77
CA ASP A 333 -10.03 -7.83 6.55
C ASP A 333 -9.04 -8.71 5.74
N PRO A 334 -9.34 -9.08 4.47
CA PRO A 334 -8.43 -9.88 3.65
C PRO A 334 -7.06 -9.21 3.43
N ASP A 335 -7.00 -7.88 3.50
CA ASP A 335 -5.76 -7.10 3.31
C ASP A 335 -4.99 -6.84 4.61
N TYR A 336 -5.50 -7.32 5.75
CA TYR A 336 -4.82 -7.17 7.04
C TYR A 336 -3.41 -7.79 7.02
N ARG A 337 -2.42 -7.03 7.51
CA ARG A 337 -1.02 -7.46 7.63
C ARG A 337 -0.52 -7.26 9.07
N LEU A 338 0.33 -8.18 9.54
CA LEU A 338 0.99 -8.02 10.85
C LEU A 338 1.92 -6.81 10.87
N ASP A 339 2.44 -6.34 9.75
CA ASP A 339 3.08 -5.03 9.73
C ASP A 339 2.74 -4.27 8.45
N PRO A 340 1.89 -3.22 8.52
CA PRO A 340 1.51 -2.43 7.35
C PRO A 340 2.69 -1.63 6.78
N THR A 341 3.81 -1.50 7.50
CA THR A 341 5.06 -0.90 6.98
C THR A 341 6.00 -1.91 6.34
N THR A 342 5.85 -3.20 6.63
CA THR A 342 6.63 -4.26 5.98
C THR A 342 5.97 -4.57 4.65
N SER A 343 6.47 -3.96 3.58
CA SER A 343 6.26 -4.48 2.22
C SER A 343 7.01 -5.80 2.12
N GLY A 344 6.41 -6.90 2.55
CA GLY A 344 6.94 -8.23 2.27
C GLY A 344 7.11 -8.36 0.76
N SER A 345 8.32 -8.69 0.29
CA SER A 345 8.46 -9.20 -1.07
C SER A 345 7.57 -10.44 -1.15
N PRO A 346 6.57 -10.49 -2.04
CA PRO A 346 5.76 -11.68 -2.22
C PRO A 346 6.69 -12.87 -2.44
N SER A 347 6.62 -13.89 -1.57
CA SER A 347 7.45 -15.08 -1.79
C SER A 347 6.83 -15.83 -2.96
N ALA A 348 7.55 -15.85 -4.08
CA ALA A 348 7.13 -16.48 -5.33
C ALA A 348 5.71 -16.08 -5.77
N SER A 349 5.56 -14.85 -6.30
CA SER A 349 4.40 -14.56 -7.15
C SER A 349 4.40 -15.53 -8.34
N PRO A 350 3.32 -16.29 -8.59
CA PRO A 350 2.89 -16.44 -9.97
C PRO A 350 2.71 -15.02 -10.51
N GLY A 351 3.14 -14.74 -11.74
CA GLY A 351 3.18 -13.39 -12.31
C GLY A 351 1.96 -12.54 -11.94
N ARG A 352 2.21 -11.24 -11.67
CA ARG A 352 1.17 -10.24 -11.35
C ARG A 352 -0.09 -10.52 -12.18
N VAL A 353 -1.24 -10.61 -11.52
CA VAL A 353 -2.44 -11.24 -12.11
C VAL A 353 -3.29 -10.21 -12.87
N ASP A 354 -3.02 -8.90 -12.69
CA ASP A 354 -3.70 -7.82 -13.41
C ASP A 354 -2.80 -6.61 -13.75
N ILE A 355 -3.13 -5.92 -14.84
CA ILE A 355 -2.49 -4.69 -15.32
C ILE A 355 -2.63 -3.56 -14.29
N ALA A 356 -3.78 -3.45 -13.62
CA ALA A 356 -4.00 -2.40 -12.62
C ALA A 356 -3.05 -2.57 -11.42
N GLU A 357 -2.86 -3.80 -10.94
CA GLU A 357 -1.91 -4.11 -9.86
C GLU A 357 -0.46 -3.79 -10.26
N PHE A 358 -0.09 -4.11 -11.51
CA PHE A 358 1.21 -3.71 -12.05
C PHE A 358 1.40 -2.19 -12.06
N ILE A 359 0.41 -1.47 -12.57
CA ILE A 359 0.41 0.00 -12.63
C ILE A 359 0.54 0.59 -11.23
N ASP A 360 -0.17 0.04 -10.25
CA ASP A 360 -0.10 0.48 -8.86
C ASP A 360 1.26 0.19 -8.22
N ALA A 361 1.85 -0.98 -8.47
CA ALA A 361 3.20 -1.29 -8.02
C ALA A 361 4.26 -0.33 -8.61
N VAL A 362 4.18 -0.06 -9.92
CA VAL A 362 5.06 0.89 -10.60
C VAL A 362 4.87 2.30 -10.06
N ASN A 363 3.61 2.75 -9.91
CA ASN A 363 3.29 4.05 -9.32
C ASN A 363 3.79 4.16 -7.89
N HIS A 364 3.69 3.09 -7.10
CA HIS A 364 4.15 3.05 -5.73
C HIS A 364 5.67 3.26 -5.66
N VAL A 365 6.46 2.51 -6.44
CA VAL A 365 7.92 2.70 -6.49
C VAL A 365 8.28 4.11 -6.95
N GLY A 366 7.58 4.62 -7.97
CA GLY A 366 7.79 5.99 -8.47
C GLY A 366 7.33 7.10 -7.53
N ARG A 367 6.51 6.82 -6.51
CA ARG A 367 5.98 7.82 -5.56
C ARG A 367 6.47 7.61 -4.13
N LYS A 368 7.22 6.54 -3.84
CA LYS A 368 7.59 6.13 -2.49
C LYS A 368 8.29 7.28 -1.75
N PRO A 369 7.68 7.84 -0.69
CA PRO A 369 8.37 8.82 0.14
C PRO A 369 9.52 8.12 0.85
N GLU A 370 10.68 8.78 0.88
CA GLU A 370 11.87 8.23 1.51
C GLU A 370 11.78 8.41 3.03
N THR A 371 11.08 7.51 3.72
CA THR A 371 10.99 7.54 5.18
C THR A 371 12.19 6.83 5.83
N GLY A 372 12.99 7.62 6.56
CA GLY A 372 13.70 7.19 7.78
C GLY A 372 15.13 6.60 7.63
N ALA A 373 16.15 7.47 7.66
CA ALA A 373 17.42 7.31 8.40
C ALA A 373 18.33 8.54 8.18
N THR A 374 19.22 8.79 9.13
CA THR A 374 20.18 9.89 9.24
C THR A 374 21.36 9.83 8.25
N THR A 375 21.21 9.17 7.10
CA THR A 375 22.28 9.01 6.08
C THR A 375 21.82 9.47 4.70
N PRO A 376 22.71 10.03 3.86
CA PRO A 376 22.35 10.47 2.52
C PRO A 376 21.98 9.23 1.66
N PHE A 377 20.69 9.05 1.44
CA PHE A 377 20.12 7.92 0.70
C PHE A 377 20.44 8.00 -0.80
N SER A 378 20.64 6.84 -1.42
CA SER A 378 20.92 6.70 -2.85
C SER A 378 19.64 6.31 -3.61
N ARG A 379 19.41 6.93 -4.77
CA ARG A 379 18.31 6.59 -5.70
C ARG A 379 18.47 5.21 -6.36
N GLY A 380 19.66 4.61 -6.28
CA GLY A 380 20.01 3.35 -6.94
C GLY A 380 19.01 2.21 -6.68
N PRO A 381 18.71 1.87 -5.42
CA PRO A 381 17.83 0.74 -5.09
C PRO A 381 16.40 0.88 -5.62
N LEU A 382 15.83 2.10 -5.62
CA LEU A 382 14.48 2.34 -6.18
C LEU A 382 14.47 2.19 -7.70
N VAL A 383 15.53 2.62 -8.38
CA VAL A 383 15.68 2.44 -9.83
C VAL A 383 15.87 0.97 -10.17
N GLU A 384 16.66 0.23 -9.39
CA GLU A 384 16.84 -1.21 -9.54
C GLU A 384 15.52 -1.98 -9.33
N GLN A 385 14.76 -1.60 -8.30
CA GLN A 385 13.43 -2.15 -8.05
C GLN A 385 12.49 -1.89 -9.24
N LEU A 386 12.43 -0.66 -9.73
CA LEU A 386 11.60 -0.33 -10.90
C LEU A 386 12.05 -1.09 -12.16
N ASN A 387 13.35 -1.23 -12.38
CA ASN A 387 13.88 -2.03 -13.49
C ASN A 387 13.47 -3.50 -13.38
N ALA A 388 13.52 -4.09 -12.19
CA ALA A 388 13.05 -5.46 -11.96
C ALA A 388 11.55 -5.59 -12.26
N LEU A 389 10.72 -4.65 -11.78
CA LEU A 389 9.29 -4.64 -12.08
C LEU A 389 9.03 -4.64 -13.60
N VAL A 390 9.75 -3.78 -14.33
CA VAL A 390 9.61 -3.63 -15.79
C VAL A 390 10.13 -4.86 -16.54
N GLN A 391 11.21 -5.49 -16.07
CA GLN A 391 11.76 -6.71 -16.66
C GLN A 391 10.83 -7.92 -16.49
N GLU A 392 10.11 -8.00 -15.38
CA GLU A 392 9.13 -9.05 -15.09
C GLU A 392 7.78 -8.80 -15.77
N CYS A 393 7.58 -7.64 -16.41
CA CYS A 393 6.32 -7.29 -17.06
C CYS A 393 6.11 -8.12 -18.34
N PRO A 394 4.94 -8.78 -18.52
CA PRO A 394 4.58 -9.44 -19.76
C PRO A 394 4.71 -8.52 -20.99
N ALA A 395 5.14 -9.09 -22.12
CA ALA A 395 5.43 -8.30 -23.32
C ALA A 395 4.20 -7.61 -23.91
N ASP A 396 3.04 -8.27 -23.84
CA ASP A 396 1.74 -7.74 -24.24
C ASP A 396 1.28 -6.58 -23.35
N TRP A 397 1.59 -6.60 -22.05
CA TRP A 397 1.31 -5.49 -21.13
C TRP A 397 2.20 -4.28 -21.42
N LEU A 398 3.47 -4.52 -21.75
CA LEU A 398 4.39 -3.45 -22.14
C LEU A 398 3.97 -2.73 -23.43
N GLU A 399 3.06 -3.30 -24.23
CA GLU A 399 2.48 -2.64 -25.40
C GLU A 399 1.27 -1.76 -25.05
N GLN A 400 0.68 -1.90 -23.85
CA GLN A 400 -0.47 -1.12 -23.41
C GLN A 400 -0.08 0.31 -23.03
N THR A 401 -0.86 1.28 -23.51
CA THR A 401 -0.54 2.71 -23.37
C THR A 401 -0.57 3.21 -21.92
N ASP A 402 -1.47 2.70 -21.09
CA ASP A 402 -1.56 3.01 -19.65
C ASP A 402 -0.37 2.47 -18.86
N VAL A 403 0.06 1.24 -19.15
CA VAL A 403 1.27 0.62 -18.59
C VAL A 403 2.51 1.44 -18.95
N GLN A 404 2.67 1.80 -20.23
CA GLN A 404 3.78 2.62 -20.70
C GLN A 404 3.77 4.02 -20.05
N MET A 405 2.60 4.65 -19.90
CA MET A 405 2.46 5.92 -19.19
C MET A 405 2.88 5.79 -17.72
N ALA A 406 2.41 4.75 -17.00
CA ALA A 406 2.74 4.52 -15.61
C ALA A 406 4.26 4.34 -15.40
N ILE A 407 4.89 3.50 -16.23
CA ILE A 407 6.35 3.29 -16.22
C ILE A 407 7.08 4.61 -16.51
N GLY A 408 6.63 5.35 -17.52
CA GLY A 408 7.19 6.65 -17.90
C GLY A 408 7.16 7.66 -16.75
N TYR A 409 6.03 7.78 -16.05
CA TYR A 409 5.89 8.66 -14.89
C TYR A 409 6.78 8.23 -13.72
N ALA A 410 6.85 6.92 -13.45
CA ALA A 410 7.68 6.38 -12.36
C ALA A 410 9.17 6.67 -12.59
N TYR A 411 9.70 6.40 -13.78
CA TYR A 411 11.09 6.75 -14.11
C TYR A 411 11.34 8.26 -14.05
N GLY A 412 10.38 9.07 -14.48
CA GLY A 412 10.47 10.53 -14.43
C GLY A 412 10.60 11.05 -13.00
N ASN A 413 9.84 10.49 -12.06
CA ASN A 413 9.94 10.81 -10.64
C ASN A 413 11.30 10.40 -10.04
N LEU A 414 11.90 9.32 -10.52
CA LEU A 414 13.25 8.87 -10.12
C LEU A 414 14.39 9.57 -10.88
N ARG A 415 14.10 10.64 -11.65
CA ARG A 415 15.03 11.40 -12.51
C ARG A 415 15.73 10.56 -13.59
N ARG A 416 15.18 9.41 -13.96
CA ARG A 416 15.60 8.60 -15.12
C ARG A 416 14.90 9.12 -16.38
N PHE A 417 15.15 10.40 -16.72
CA PHE A 417 14.39 11.10 -17.76
C PHE A 417 14.49 10.45 -19.14
N GLY A 418 15.65 9.87 -19.49
CA GLY A 418 15.80 9.15 -20.77
C GLY A 418 14.85 7.95 -20.89
N ASP A 419 14.72 7.14 -19.83
CA ASP A 419 13.79 6.01 -19.80
C ASP A 419 12.34 6.51 -19.76
N ALA A 420 12.06 7.54 -18.96
CA ALA A 420 10.76 8.18 -18.87
C ALA A 420 10.25 8.65 -20.25
N CYS A 421 11.08 9.40 -20.98
CA CYS A 421 10.76 9.89 -22.32
C CYS A 421 10.55 8.73 -23.30
N ARG A 422 11.38 7.68 -23.25
CA ARG A 422 11.23 6.50 -24.13
C ARG A 422 9.85 5.85 -23.98
N TYR A 423 9.39 5.62 -22.75
CA TYR A 423 8.08 5.00 -22.50
C TYR A 423 6.92 5.95 -22.84
N LEU A 424 7.01 7.25 -22.54
CA LEU A 424 5.97 8.20 -22.91
C LEU A 424 5.85 8.42 -24.42
N ILE A 425 6.97 8.40 -25.15
CA ILE A 425 6.96 8.44 -26.62
C ILE A 425 6.27 7.20 -27.18
N ALA A 426 6.55 6.01 -26.60
CA ALA A 426 5.89 4.77 -27.00
C ALA A 426 4.37 4.85 -26.74
N ALA A 427 3.95 5.34 -25.58
CA ALA A 427 2.53 5.48 -25.23
C ALA A 427 1.80 6.44 -26.20
N LEU A 428 2.46 7.55 -26.56
CA LEU A 428 1.92 8.53 -27.50
C LEU A 428 1.84 8.02 -28.94
N ALA A 429 2.63 7.00 -29.30
CA ALA A 429 2.56 6.32 -30.58
C ALA A 429 1.60 5.12 -30.59
N GLY A 430 0.93 4.83 -29.46
CA GLY A 430 -0.01 3.72 -29.35
C GLY A 430 -1.27 3.94 -30.19
N GLU A 431 -1.50 3.04 -31.15
CA GLU A 431 -2.66 3.00 -32.04
C GLU A 431 -3.67 1.93 -31.59
N GLY A 432 -4.97 2.20 -31.75
CA GLY A 432 -6.06 1.24 -31.47
C GLY A 432 -7.18 1.83 -30.60
N GLU A 433 -8.33 1.16 -30.57
CA GLU A 433 -9.51 1.57 -29.79
C GLU A 433 -9.28 1.53 -28.27
N THR A 434 -8.26 0.79 -27.82
CA THR A 434 -7.87 0.65 -26.42
C THR A 434 -6.80 1.65 -25.96
N SER A 435 -6.39 2.59 -26.82
CA SER A 435 -5.41 3.63 -26.45
C SER A 435 -6.01 4.61 -25.44
N THR A 436 -5.40 4.72 -24.26
CA THR A 436 -5.86 5.59 -23.15
C THR A 436 -4.99 6.83 -22.98
N THR A 437 -4.15 7.12 -23.97
CA THR A 437 -3.16 8.20 -23.93
C THR A 437 -3.79 9.56 -23.64
N THR A 438 -3.20 10.30 -22.70
CA THR A 438 -3.76 11.54 -22.17
C THR A 438 -2.96 12.77 -22.61
N MET A 439 -3.59 13.96 -22.62
CA MET A 439 -2.85 15.23 -22.77
C MET A 439 -1.77 15.40 -21.69
N ARG A 440 -2.00 14.84 -20.49
CA ARG A 440 -1.03 14.82 -19.40
C ARG A 440 0.25 14.04 -19.77
N ALA A 441 0.17 12.99 -20.58
CA ALA A 441 1.36 12.30 -21.07
C ALA A 441 2.25 13.20 -21.93
N VAL A 442 1.65 14.04 -22.79
CA VAL A 442 2.38 15.04 -23.58
C VAL A 442 3.00 16.11 -22.68
N GLU A 443 2.26 16.59 -21.68
CA GLU A 443 2.74 17.57 -20.70
C GLU A 443 3.96 17.04 -19.93
N GLN A 444 3.89 15.79 -19.43
CA GLN A 444 4.99 15.18 -18.69
C GLN A 444 6.18 14.84 -19.59
N LEU A 445 5.96 14.39 -20.83
CA LEU A 445 7.04 14.16 -21.79
C LEU A 445 7.83 15.46 -22.02
N ALA A 446 7.14 16.58 -22.30
CA ALA A 446 7.81 17.87 -22.48
C ALA A 446 8.54 18.34 -21.22
N ASN A 447 7.95 18.14 -20.03
CA ASN A 447 8.60 18.45 -18.76
C ASN A 447 9.90 17.64 -18.56
N PHE A 448 9.87 16.34 -18.83
CA PHE A 448 11.03 15.46 -18.68
C PHE A 448 12.10 15.72 -19.75
N GLU A 449 11.73 16.00 -21.00
CA GLU A 449 12.66 16.45 -22.06
C GLU A 449 13.40 17.73 -21.63
N ALA A 450 12.68 18.74 -21.13
CA ALA A 450 13.28 20.00 -20.68
C ALA A 450 14.17 19.83 -19.42
N ARG A 451 13.85 18.89 -18.53
CA ARG A 451 14.70 18.56 -17.36
C ARG A 451 15.94 17.78 -17.78
N MET A 452 15.80 16.80 -18.68
CA MET A 452 16.92 16.06 -19.25
C MET A 452 17.90 16.98 -19.97
N ALA A 453 17.37 17.90 -20.80
CA ALA A 453 18.16 18.92 -21.47
C ALA A 453 19.00 19.74 -20.50
N ASN A 454 18.43 20.13 -19.36
CA ASN A 454 19.14 20.88 -18.32
C ASN A 454 20.29 20.07 -17.69
N ASP A 455 20.06 18.78 -17.43
CA ASP A 455 21.05 17.90 -16.81
C ASP A 455 22.24 17.61 -17.75
N ILE A 456 22.00 17.56 -19.08
CA ILE A 456 23.05 17.28 -20.08
C ILE A 456 23.63 18.53 -20.76
N ALA A 457 23.08 19.73 -20.53
CA ALA A 457 23.47 20.95 -21.26
C ALA A 457 24.97 21.28 -21.20
N ALA A 458 25.66 20.87 -20.11
CA ALA A 458 27.09 21.08 -19.97
C ALA A 458 27.94 20.04 -20.73
N THR A 459 27.42 18.83 -20.94
CA THR A 459 28.14 17.71 -21.54
C THR A 459 27.80 17.52 -23.03
N ASP A 460 26.55 17.78 -23.41
CA ASP A 460 26.03 17.64 -24.77
C ASP A 460 25.05 18.79 -25.09
N PRO A 461 25.58 19.98 -25.43
CA PRO A 461 24.77 21.18 -25.62
C PRO A 461 23.88 21.11 -26.86
N ASP A 462 24.31 20.44 -27.92
CA ASP A 462 23.54 20.33 -29.16
C ASP A 462 22.30 19.46 -28.93
N TYR A 463 22.46 18.30 -28.29
CA TYR A 463 21.31 17.46 -27.96
C TYR A 463 20.39 18.11 -26.92
N ALA A 464 20.93 18.86 -25.96
CA ALA A 464 20.12 19.65 -25.02
C ALA A 464 19.24 20.67 -25.76
N GLN A 465 19.75 21.35 -26.79
CA GLN A 465 18.99 22.30 -27.59
C GLN A 465 17.86 21.63 -28.39
N GLU A 466 18.11 20.45 -28.95
CA GLU A 466 17.07 19.65 -29.61
C GLU A 466 15.93 19.29 -28.65
N LEU A 467 16.27 18.83 -27.43
CA LEU A 467 15.30 18.48 -26.39
C LEU A 467 14.48 19.69 -25.92
N TYR A 468 15.12 20.85 -25.71
CA TYR A 468 14.39 22.08 -25.39
C TYR A 468 13.44 22.49 -26.51
N ALA A 469 13.86 22.39 -27.78
CA ALA A 469 13.03 22.71 -28.93
C ALA A 469 11.79 21.79 -29.00
N SER A 470 11.99 20.47 -28.86
CA SER A 470 10.91 19.47 -28.82
C SER A 470 9.91 19.76 -27.68
N ALA A 471 10.41 19.98 -26.47
CA ALA A 471 9.56 20.25 -25.31
C ALA A 471 8.71 21.51 -25.48
N ILE A 472 9.31 22.59 -25.96
CA ILE A 472 8.63 23.87 -26.22
C ILE A 472 7.56 23.69 -27.31
N GLU A 473 7.90 23.07 -28.43
CA GLU A 473 6.97 22.85 -29.54
C GLU A 473 5.74 22.03 -29.11
N ARG A 474 5.95 20.98 -28.32
CA ARG A 474 4.85 20.15 -27.76
C ARG A 474 3.92 20.97 -26.88
N LEU A 475 4.47 21.80 -25.98
CA LEU A 475 3.69 22.63 -25.07
C LEU A 475 2.95 23.75 -25.80
N GLU A 476 3.56 24.38 -26.81
CA GLU A 476 2.92 25.37 -27.67
C GLU A 476 1.72 24.77 -28.42
N ARG A 477 1.87 23.54 -28.96
CA ARG A 477 0.76 22.80 -29.58
C ARG A 477 -0.35 22.46 -28.59
N LEU A 478 -0.02 22.05 -27.37
CA LEU A 478 -1.03 21.79 -26.33
C LEU A 478 -1.79 23.05 -25.92
N LEU A 479 -1.11 24.21 -25.84
CA LEU A 479 -1.75 25.50 -25.56
C LEU A 479 -2.71 25.92 -26.67
N ALA A 480 -2.40 25.61 -27.94
CA ALA A 480 -3.29 25.84 -29.06
C ALA A 480 -4.58 25.00 -28.98
N VAL A 481 -4.52 23.80 -28.39
CA VAL A 481 -5.70 22.94 -28.16
C VAL A 481 -6.52 23.45 -26.97
N SER A 482 -5.88 23.72 -25.83
CA SER A 482 -6.56 24.30 -24.67
C SER A 482 -5.56 25.00 -23.76
N GLN A 483 -5.90 26.22 -23.34
CA GLN A 483 -5.08 27.02 -22.43
C GLN A 483 -5.34 26.61 -20.99
N THR A 484 -4.27 26.26 -20.26
CA THR A 484 -4.32 25.96 -18.82
C THR A 484 -3.14 26.62 -18.12
N ALA A 485 -3.30 26.96 -16.84
CA ALA A 485 -2.23 27.56 -16.05
C ALA A 485 -1.03 26.61 -15.96
N GLU A 486 -1.27 25.30 -15.81
CA GLU A 486 -0.23 24.28 -15.79
C GLU A 486 0.59 24.24 -17.09
N ARG A 487 -0.05 24.32 -18.26
CA ARG A 487 0.68 24.33 -19.55
C ARG A 487 1.54 25.57 -19.72
N TYR A 488 1.04 26.74 -19.29
CA TYR A 488 1.82 27.96 -19.25
C TYR A 488 2.99 27.87 -18.26
N ASN A 489 2.77 27.29 -17.07
CA ASN A 489 3.81 27.03 -16.07
C ASN A 489 4.90 26.09 -16.60
N LEU A 490 4.53 25.00 -17.28
CA LEU A 490 5.47 24.07 -17.92
C LEU A 490 6.27 24.76 -19.02
N LEU A 491 5.62 25.56 -19.86
CA LEU A 491 6.28 26.29 -20.95
C LEU A 491 7.24 27.36 -20.40
N GLY A 492 6.83 28.09 -19.36
CA GLY A 492 7.69 29.00 -18.61
C GLY A 492 8.89 28.29 -18.00
N GLY A 493 8.68 27.09 -17.45
CA GLY A 493 9.75 26.22 -16.94
C GLY A 493 10.74 25.77 -18.01
N ALA A 494 10.26 25.39 -19.20
CA ALA A 494 11.10 24.99 -20.32
C ALA A 494 11.96 26.14 -20.83
N TYR A 495 11.37 27.32 -21.08
CA TYR A 495 12.10 28.51 -21.47
C TYR A 495 13.09 29.00 -20.39
N LYS A 496 12.73 28.89 -19.10
CA LYS A 496 13.62 29.25 -17.97
C LYS A 496 14.89 28.39 -17.97
N ARG A 497 14.76 27.07 -18.09
CA ARG A 497 15.91 26.14 -18.15
C ARG A 497 16.73 26.34 -19.42
N ARG A 498 16.07 26.51 -20.56
CA ARG A 498 16.75 26.84 -21.83
C ARG A 498 17.59 28.10 -21.70
N ALA A 499 17.04 29.18 -21.14
CA ALA A 499 17.76 30.44 -20.90
C ALA A 499 19.03 30.24 -20.06
N ALA A 500 19.00 29.35 -19.06
CA ALA A 500 20.16 29.01 -18.24
C ALA A 500 21.22 28.17 -18.98
N GLY A 501 20.81 27.41 -20.01
CA GLY A 501 21.71 26.63 -20.88
C GLY A 501 22.27 27.40 -22.08
N GLU A 502 21.73 28.58 -22.42
CA GLU A 502 22.18 29.39 -23.55
C GLU A 502 23.62 29.90 -23.39
N SER A 503 24.40 29.93 -24.48
CA SER A 503 25.80 30.35 -24.47
C SER A 503 26.00 31.86 -24.28
N THR A 504 25.06 32.68 -24.75
CA THR A 504 25.16 34.15 -24.69
C THR A 504 24.10 34.77 -23.79
N GLY A 505 24.45 35.86 -23.10
CA GLY A 505 23.49 36.63 -22.29
C GLY A 505 22.33 37.21 -23.11
N ARG A 506 22.57 37.52 -24.40
CA ARG A 506 21.54 38.05 -25.31
C ARG A 506 20.48 37.00 -25.66
N THR A 507 20.88 35.78 -26.01
CA THR A 507 19.93 34.69 -26.28
C THR A 507 19.25 34.23 -25.00
N ALA A 508 19.99 34.13 -23.89
CA ALA A 508 19.45 33.85 -22.56
C ALA A 508 18.33 34.85 -22.19
N ARG A 509 18.57 36.16 -22.35
CA ARG A 509 17.57 37.20 -22.08
C ARG A 509 16.31 37.03 -22.93
N LYS A 510 16.44 36.73 -24.22
CA LYS A 510 15.29 36.50 -25.12
C LYS A 510 14.43 35.31 -24.65
N MET A 511 15.06 34.21 -24.25
CA MET A 511 14.34 33.04 -23.72
C MET A 511 13.72 33.35 -22.36
N LEU A 512 14.41 34.11 -21.51
CA LEU A 512 13.93 34.47 -20.18
C LEU A 512 12.71 35.39 -20.23
N LEU A 513 12.65 36.32 -21.18
CA LEU A 513 11.47 37.16 -21.42
C LEU A 513 10.24 36.31 -21.78
N ARG A 514 10.41 35.28 -22.62
CA ARG A 514 9.31 34.33 -22.91
C ARG A 514 8.88 33.57 -21.67
N ALA A 515 9.84 33.08 -20.87
CA ALA A 515 9.53 32.41 -19.61
C ALA A 515 8.73 33.31 -18.65
N CYS A 516 9.16 34.57 -18.49
CA CYS A 516 8.50 35.59 -17.67
C CYS A 516 7.04 35.78 -18.11
N GLU A 517 6.82 35.97 -19.42
CA GLU A 517 5.47 36.15 -19.98
C GLU A 517 4.57 34.91 -19.77
N HIS A 518 5.10 33.69 -19.94
CA HIS A 518 4.28 32.49 -19.73
C HIS A 518 3.85 32.31 -18.27
N TYR A 519 4.73 32.56 -17.29
CA TYR A 519 4.31 32.56 -15.88
C TYR A 519 3.29 33.65 -15.57
N ARG A 520 3.43 34.84 -16.18
CA ARG A 520 2.44 35.91 -16.08
C ARG A 520 1.09 35.49 -16.66
N GLN A 521 1.06 34.80 -17.81
CA GLN A 521 -0.17 34.28 -18.40
C GLN A 521 -0.83 33.20 -17.52
N ALA A 522 -0.05 32.31 -16.90
CA ALA A 522 -0.58 31.37 -15.91
C ALA A 522 -1.24 32.09 -14.73
N HIS A 523 -0.62 33.16 -14.22
CA HIS A 523 -1.20 34.00 -13.19
C HIS A 523 -2.51 34.68 -13.65
N LEU A 524 -2.53 35.30 -14.84
CA LEU A 524 -3.74 35.95 -15.35
C LEU A 524 -4.91 34.96 -15.51
N LEU A 525 -4.63 33.75 -16.00
CA LEU A 525 -5.65 32.72 -16.18
C LEU A 525 -6.20 32.19 -14.84
N THR A 526 -5.36 32.08 -13.81
CA THR A 526 -5.83 31.72 -12.46
C THR A 526 -6.62 32.85 -11.80
N LEU A 527 -6.22 34.11 -12.03
CA LEU A 527 -6.89 35.29 -11.52
C LEU A 527 -8.32 35.45 -12.08
N GLN A 528 -8.55 35.10 -13.34
CA GLN A 528 -9.90 35.06 -13.95
C GLN A 528 -10.87 34.13 -13.19
N ARG A 529 -10.33 33.13 -12.47
CA ARG A 529 -11.09 32.19 -11.63
C ARG A 529 -11.11 32.61 -10.16
N GLN A 530 -10.74 33.86 -9.86
CA GLN A 530 -10.62 34.41 -8.50
C GLN A 530 -9.68 33.60 -7.60
N ARG A 531 -8.67 32.95 -8.20
CA ARG A 531 -7.64 32.19 -7.49
C ARG A 531 -6.27 32.80 -7.75
N ILE A 532 -5.32 32.46 -6.89
CA ILE A 532 -3.91 32.73 -7.12
C ILE A 532 -3.16 31.40 -7.09
N ASP A 533 -2.27 31.21 -8.05
CA ASP A 533 -1.32 30.10 -8.08
C ASP A 533 0.04 30.62 -7.60
N PRO A 534 0.47 30.28 -6.37
CA PRO A 534 1.77 30.70 -5.84
C PRO A 534 2.93 30.34 -6.77
N TYR A 535 2.89 29.17 -7.41
CA TYR A 535 3.99 28.72 -8.27
C TYR A 535 4.18 29.65 -9.47
N ALA A 536 3.09 29.99 -10.16
CA ALA A 536 3.11 30.91 -11.30
C ALA A 536 3.64 32.30 -10.90
N VAL A 537 3.09 32.88 -9.84
CA VAL A 537 3.41 34.24 -9.39
C VAL A 537 4.86 34.35 -8.90
N LEU A 538 5.31 33.42 -8.05
CA LEU A 538 6.66 33.47 -7.50
C LEU A 538 7.73 33.26 -8.57
N ASN A 539 7.49 32.38 -9.54
CA ASN A 539 8.39 32.24 -10.68
C ASN A 539 8.39 33.51 -11.55
N TRP A 540 7.22 34.09 -11.85
CA TRP A 540 7.12 35.34 -12.60
C TRP A 540 7.92 36.47 -11.93
N LEU A 541 7.69 36.70 -10.63
CA LEU A 541 8.40 37.73 -9.86
C LEU A 541 9.91 37.48 -9.78
N THR A 542 10.33 36.22 -9.64
CA THR A 542 11.76 35.85 -9.68
C THR A 542 12.39 36.27 -11.02
N LEU A 543 11.74 35.94 -12.13
CA LEU A 543 12.28 36.24 -13.46
C LEU A 543 12.25 37.75 -13.77
N ALA A 544 11.17 38.45 -13.39
CA ALA A 544 11.09 39.90 -13.51
C ALA A 544 12.22 40.59 -12.74
N THR A 545 12.54 40.11 -11.52
CA THR A 545 13.65 40.62 -10.72
C THR A 545 15.01 40.45 -11.41
N ILE A 546 15.26 39.29 -12.00
CA ILE A 546 16.51 39.03 -12.75
C ILE A 546 16.60 39.91 -14.01
N LEU A 547 15.46 40.21 -14.64
CA LEU A 547 15.36 41.05 -15.83
C LEU A 547 15.41 42.55 -15.53
N ASP A 548 15.36 42.95 -14.25
CA ASP A 548 15.13 44.32 -13.76
C ASP A 548 13.79 44.92 -14.25
N GLU A 549 12.76 44.07 -14.43
CA GLU A 549 11.40 44.49 -14.77
C GLU A 549 10.59 44.84 -13.50
N GLN A 550 9.92 45.98 -13.52
CA GLN A 550 9.05 46.41 -12.42
C GLN A 550 7.69 45.72 -12.51
N VAL A 551 7.26 45.10 -11.42
CA VAL A 551 5.93 44.49 -11.29
C VAL A 551 5.13 45.28 -10.25
N PRO A 552 4.01 45.90 -10.64
CA PRO A 552 3.13 46.61 -9.71
C PRO A 552 2.63 45.70 -8.59
N ASP A 553 2.53 46.24 -7.37
CA ASP A 553 2.00 45.56 -6.19
C ASP A 553 2.65 44.20 -5.87
N ALA A 554 3.90 44.02 -6.29
CA ALA A 554 4.57 42.73 -6.15
C ALA A 554 4.69 42.26 -4.69
N ASP A 555 4.82 43.16 -3.70
CA ASP A 555 4.83 42.77 -2.29
C ASP A 555 3.45 42.24 -1.84
N ALA A 556 2.36 42.90 -2.26
CA ALA A 556 1.00 42.44 -1.99
C ALA A 556 0.70 41.10 -2.69
N LEU A 557 1.23 40.88 -3.90
CA LEU A 557 1.15 39.58 -4.58
C LEU A 557 1.86 38.48 -3.78
N ILE A 558 3.06 38.77 -3.24
CA ILE A 558 3.77 37.81 -2.40
C ILE A 558 2.99 37.50 -1.11
N ASP A 559 2.41 38.51 -0.45
CA ASP A 559 1.58 38.32 0.75
C ASP A 559 0.38 37.40 0.48
N ARG A 560 -0.28 37.59 -0.68
CA ARG A 560 -1.36 36.73 -1.14
C ARG A 560 -0.89 35.31 -1.43
N CYS A 561 0.28 35.14 -2.04
CA CYS A 561 0.88 33.82 -2.26
C CYS A 561 1.14 33.08 -0.95
N VAL A 562 1.71 33.76 0.05
CA VAL A 562 1.96 33.19 1.38
C VAL A 562 0.66 32.77 2.04
N THR A 563 -0.35 33.65 2.06
CA THR A 563 -1.66 33.36 2.64
C THR A 563 -2.31 32.15 1.96
N THR A 564 -2.30 32.13 0.62
CA THR A 564 -2.88 31.02 -0.15
C THR A 564 -2.12 29.71 0.06
N ALA A 565 -0.78 29.76 0.14
CA ALA A 565 0.03 28.58 0.41
C ALA A 565 -0.25 28.01 1.82
N HIS A 566 -0.40 28.86 2.84
CA HIS A 566 -0.79 28.41 4.18
C HIS A 566 -2.19 27.78 4.20
N GLU A 567 -3.18 28.41 3.57
CA GLU A 567 -4.54 27.88 3.46
C GLU A 567 -4.55 26.52 2.75
N GLN A 568 -3.91 26.42 1.58
CA GLN A 568 -3.84 25.17 0.82
C GLN A 568 -3.08 24.08 1.58
N PHE A 569 -1.97 24.43 2.25
CA PHE A 569 -1.18 23.45 2.99
C PHE A 569 -1.94 22.91 4.20
N SER A 570 -2.81 23.71 4.81
CA SER A 570 -3.69 23.24 5.90
C SER A 570 -4.63 22.11 5.46
N ILE A 571 -4.93 22.05 4.15
CA ILE A 571 -5.83 21.07 3.55
C ILE A 571 -5.05 19.88 2.97
N ASP A 572 -4.05 20.13 2.11
CA ASP A 572 -3.43 19.08 1.28
C ASP A 572 -2.16 18.45 1.88
N ARG A 573 -1.50 19.14 2.82
CA ARG A 573 -0.22 18.75 3.44
C ARG A 573 0.88 18.38 2.43
N ARG A 574 0.85 18.94 1.21
CA ARG A 574 1.81 18.59 0.15
C ARG A 574 3.08 19.43 0.21
N PHE A 575 4.20 18.82 -0.18
CA PHE A 575 5.51 19.50 -0.23
C PHE A 575 5.52 20.76 -1.09
N TYR A 576 5.01 20.71 -2.33
CA TYR A 576 5.06 21.87 -3.24
C TYR A 576 4.18 23.04 -2.76
N THR A 577 3.16 22.74 -1.95
CA THR A 577 2.33 23.76 -1.29
C THR A 577 3.09 24.41 -0.14
N ALA A 578 3.76 23.60 0.71
CA ALA A 578 4.60 24.10 1.79
C ALA A 578 5.81 24.91 1.29
N VAL A 579 6.53 24.42 0.28
CA VAL A 579 7.74 25.07 -0.25
C VAL A 579 7.44 26.44 -0.85
N SER A 580 6.22 26.69 -1.31
CA SER A 580 5.80 28.00 -1.82
C SER A 580 5.93 29.11 -0.77
N ILE A 581 5.86 28.78 0.53
CA ILE A 581 6.08 29.74 1.63
C ILE A 581 7.56 30.13 1.70
N ALA A 582 8.47 29.15 1.60
CA ALA A 582 9.91 29.39 1.55
C ALA A 582 10.33 30.11 0.25
N ASP A 583 9.75 29.74 -0.89
CA ASP A 583 9.97 30.41 -2.17
C ASP A 583 9.49 31.88 -2.11
N ALA A 584 8.39 32.18 -1.44
CA ALA A 584 7.93 33.55 -1.23
C ALA A 584 8.96 34.39 -0.45
N ALA A 585 9.55 33.83 0.61
CA ALA A 585 10.64 34.48 1.34
C ALA A 585 11.88 34.70 0.45
N LEU A 586 12.25 33.71 -0.36
CA LEU A 586 13.33 33.80 -1.34
C LEU A 586 13.09 34.94 -2.35
N VAL A 587 11.89 35.06 -2.92
CA VAL A 587 11.55 36.15 -3.85
C VAL A 587 11.65 37.52 -3.18
N ARG A 588 11.19 37.68 -1.93
CA ARG A 588 11.36 38.94 -1.18
C ARG A 588 12.83 39.29 -0.97
N ALA A 589 13.65 38.30 -0.61
CA ALA A 589 15.07 38.47 -0.38
C ALA A 589 15.82 38.88 -1.67
N LEU A 590 15.43 38.28 -2.82
CA LEU A 590 15.97 38.64 -4.13
C LEU A 590 15.58 40.06 -4.53
N ARG A 591 14.30 40.42 -4.39
CA ARG A 591 13.77 41.75 -4.78
C ARG A 591 14.30 42.89 -3.94
N SER A 592 14.44 42.68 -2.63
CA SER A 592 14.99 43.68 -1.71
C SER A 592 16.51 43.83 -1.82
N GLY A 593 17.20 42.92 -2.53
CA GLY A 593 18.65 42.90 -2.64
C GLY A 593 19.37 42.44 -1.37
N ARG A 594 18.66 41.98 -0.32
CA ARG A 594 19.28 41.48 0.92
C ARG A 594 20.17 40.26 0.67
N LEU A 595 19.76 39.38 -0.24
CA LEU A 595 20.56 38.24 -0.69
C LEU A 595 21.89 38.64 -1.37
N GLY A 596 22.01 39.88 -1.84
CA GLY A 596 23.21 40.41 -2.48
C GLY A 596 24.18 41.12 -1.53
N GLN A 597 23.92 41.12 -0.22
CA GLN A 597 24.77 41.72 0.80
C GLN A 597 25.95 40.80 1.15
N ASN A 598 27.12 41.39 1.42
CA ASN A 598 28.34 40.67 1.79
C ASN A 598 28.44 40.48 3.32
N GLY A 599 29.24 39.51 3.76
CA GLY A 599 29.58 39.30 5.17
C GLY A 599 28.37 38.86 6.01
N GLN A 600 28.33 39.29 7.27
CA GLN A 600 27.31 38.85 8.24
C GLN A 600 25.87 39.08 7.79
N ALA A 601 25.60 40.16 7.06
CA ALA A 601 24.23 40.48 6.63
C ALA A 601 23.72 39.49 5.57
N GLY A 602 24.59 39.06 4.64
CA GLY A 602 24.27 38.01 3.68
C GLY A 602 24.10 36.63 4.34
N GLU A 603 24.98 36.30 5.29
CA GLU A 603 24.89 35.05 6.06
C GLU A 603 23.61 34.97 6.90
N GLN A 604 23.15 36.08 7.47
CA GLN A 604 21.89 36.17 8.20
C GLN A 604 20.69 35.91 7.29
N GLU A 605 20.66 36.49 6.08
CA GLU A 605 19.57 36.23 5.12
C GLU A 605 19.56 34.75 4.69
N VAL A 606 20.73 34.15 4.42
CA VAL A 606 20.84 32.71 4.11
C VAL A 606 20.33 31.85 5.26
N ALA A 607 20.66 32.20 6.52
CA ALA A 607 20.19 31.46 7.69
C ALA A 607 18.67 31.56 7.87
N GLN A 608 18.08 32.74 7.64
CA GLN A 608 16.63 32.93 7.69
C GLN A 608 15.91 32.12 6.61
N LEU A 609 16.42 32.14 5.37
CA LEU A 609 15.85 31.33 4.28
C LEU A 609 15.98 29.83 4.57
N LEU A 610 17.13 29.40 5.09
CA LEU A 610 17.34 28.00 5.48
C LEU A 610 16.33 27.55 6.54
N ALA A 611 16.01 28.38 7.52
CA ALA A 611 15.01 28.06 8.55
C ALA A 611 13.63 27.77 7.93
N HIS A 612 13.19 28.56 6.96
CA HIS A 612 11.95 28.30 6.23
C HIS A 612 12.00 26.98 5.43
N PHE A 613 13.10 26.69 4.75
CA PHE A 613 13.23 25.41 4.04
C PHE A 613 13.29 24.21 4.99
N GLN A 614 13.95 24.34 6.14
CA GLN A 614 14.00 23.30 7.16
C GLN A 614 12.62 23.04 7.78
N GLU A 615 11.83 24.09 8.01
CA GLU A 615 10.44 23.96 8.47
C GLU A 615 9.59 23.18 7.45
N VAL A 616 9.75 23.45 6.15
CA VAL A 616 9.09 22.68 5.07
C VAL A 616 9.50 21.21 5.10
N VAL A 617 10.79 20.91 5.32
CA VAL A 617 11.29 19.53 5.42
C VAL A 617 10.63 18.79 6.58
N VAL A 618 10.54 19.44 7.75
CA VAL A 618 9.92 18.86 8.96
C VAL A 618 8.43 18.64 8.77
N LEU A 619 7.72 19.59 8.17
CA LEU A 619 6.26 19.55 8.07
C LEU A 619 5.73 18.68 6.92
N ALA A 620 6.47 18.57 5.81
CA ALA A 620 5.98 17.94 4.58
C ALA A 620 6.72 16.65 4.16
N VAL A 621 7.78 16.25 4.88
CA VAL A 621 8.55 15.01 4.66
C VAL A 621 8.88 14.78 3.16
N PRO A 622 9.71 15.65 2.55
CA PRO A 622 10.00 15.59 1.12
C PRO A 622 10.73 14.32 0.68
N SER A 623 10.50 13.91 -0.57
CA SER A 623 11.40 12.95 -1.26
C SER A 623 12.71 13.61 -1.69
N LEU A 624 13.77 12.85 -2.02
CA LEU A 624 14.99 13.43 -2.63
C LEU A 624 14.67 14.20 -3.91
N GLY A 625 13.72 13.72 -4.72
CA GLY A 625 13.26 14.41 -5.92
C GLY A 625 12.69 15.80 -5.64
N ASN A 626 12.07 16.00 -4.47
CA ASN A 626 11.56 17.29 -4.03
C ASN A 626 12.70 18.25 -3.68
N LEU A 627 13.67 17.81 -2.87
CA LEU A 627 14.85 18.61 -2.51
C LEU A 627 15.72 18.94 -3.72
N ASP A 628 15.95 17.96 -4.59
CA ASP A 628 16.64 18.14 -5.87
C ASP A 628 15.98 19.22 -6.74
N SER A 629 14.64 19.28 -6.75
CA SER A 629 13.90 20.29 -7.51
C SER A 629 14.14 21.70 -6.96
N VAL A 630 14.21 21.86 -5.62
CA VAL A 630 14.56 23.13 -4.97
C VAL A 630 15.99 23.52 -5.33
N CYS A 631 16.94 22.62 -5.14
CA CYS A 631 18.36 22.87 -5.46
C CYS A 631 18.57 23.22 -6.94
N THR A 632 17.88 22.52 -7.84
CA THR A 632 17.87 22.84 -9.29
C THR A 632 17.28 24.22 -9.55
N HIS A 633 16.23 24.63 -8.84
CA HIS A 633 15.66 25.97 -8.98
C HIS A 633 16.65 27.06 -8.55
N LEU A 634 17.36 26.88 -7.44
CA LEU A 634 18.39 27.81 -6.95
C LEU A 634 19.57 27.91 -7.94
N ASP A 635 20.07 26.77 -8.44
CA ASP A 635 21.16 26.71 -9.42
C ASP A 635 20.79 27.41 -10.73
N VAL A 636 19.61 27.12 -11.29
CA VAL A 636 19.09 27.79 -12.50
C VAL A 636 18.98 29.31 -12.27
N THR A 637 18.51 29.75 -11.11
CA THR A 637 18.42 31.17 -10.76
C THR A 637 19.80 31.82 -10.71
N GLY A 638 20.79 31.17 -10.11
CA GLY A 638 22.18 31.65 -10.08
C GLY A 638 22.83 31.74 -11.47
N LYS A 639 22.62 30.73 -12.32
CA LYS A 639 23.08 30.74 -13.72
C LYS A 639 22.47 31.90 -14.51
N LEU A 640 21.17 32.17 -14.32
CA LEU A 640 20.48 33.29 -14.97
C LEU A 640 21.01 34.64 -14.50
N LEU A 641 21.19 34.85 -13.19
CA LEU A 641 21.80 36.09 -12.65
C LEU A 641 23.19 36.33 -13.26
N THR A 642 24.01 35.30 -13.33
CA THR A 642 25.36 35.37 -13.93
C THR A 642 25.31 35.78 -15.40
N LYS A 643 24.34 35.28 -16.17
CA LYS A 643 24.21 35.58 -17.62
C LYS A 643 23.57 36.93 -17.91
N ILE A 644 22.57 37.33 -17.12
CA ILE A 644 21.76 38.52 -17.38
C ILE A 644 22.36 39.78 -16.74
N GLN A 645 23.01 39.64 -15.58
CA GLN A 645 23.60 40.73 -14.81
C GLN A 645 25.10 40.45 -14.48
N PRO A 646 25.96 40.13 -15.47
CA PRO A 646 27.33 39.63 -15.22
C PRO A 646 28.23 40.62 -14.45
N ASN A 647 28.02 41.93 -14.62
CA ASN A 647 28.88 42.97 -14.06
C ASN A 647 28.37 43.52 -12.72
N ARG A 648 27.24 43.04 -12.19
CA ARG A 648 26.63 43.57 -10.97
C ARG A 648 27.21 42.85 -9.75
N ALA A 649 27.93 43.59 -8.91
CA ALA A 649 28.60 43.03 -7.72
C ALA A 649 27.62 42.34 -6.77
N SER A 650 26.44 42.94 -6.54
CA SER A 650 25.39 42.33 -5.72
C SER A 650 24.88 41.01 -6.31
N SER A 651 24.78 40.89 -7.64
CA SER A 651 24.35 39.64 -8.30
C SER A 651 25.37 38.52 -8.13
N ARG A 652 26.69 38.82 -8.15
CA ARG A 652 27.73 37.84 -7.82
C ARG A 652 27.60 37.33 -6.38
N MET A 653 27.29 38.21 -5.44
CA MET A 653 27.07 37.80 -4.05
C MET A 653 25.78 36.98 -3.89
N THR A 654 24.69 37.38 -4.56
CA THR A 654 23.45 36.58 -4.61
C THR A 654 23.72 35.16 -5.11
N VAL A 655 24.51 35.00 -6.18
CA VAL A 655 24.86 33.67 -6.70
C VAL A 655 25.61 32.83 -5.66
N ALA A 656 26.58 33.42 -4.95
CA ALA A 656 27.32 32.74 -3.89
C ALA A 656 26.40 32.32 -2.74
N ASN A 657 25.50 33.20 -2.30
CA ASN A 657 24.55 32.93 -1.22
C ASN A 657 23.48 31.88 -1.60
N LEU A 658 23.01 31.86 -2.85
CA LEU A 658 22.14 30.80 -3.36
C LEU A 658 22.85 29.44 -3.39
N ALA A 659 24.12 29.41 -3.77
CA ALA A 659 24.93 28.19 -3.76
C ALA A 659 25.19 27.68 -2.33
N GLU A 660 25.43 28.58 -1.36
CA GLU A 660 25.51 28.24 0.06
C GLU A 660 24.19 27.67 0.57
N LEU A 661 23.06 28.32 0.30
CA LEU A 661 21.73 27.85 0.68
C LEU A 661 21.47 26.45 0.11
N CYS A 662 21.78 26.22 -1.17
CA CYS A 662 21.68 24.92 -1.81
C CYS A 662 22.51 23.85 -1.11
N ARG A 663 23.77 24.15 -0.74
CA ARG A 663 24.63 23.21 0.00
C ARG A 663 24.05 22.84 1.36
N ARG A 664 23.51 23.82 2.10
CA ARG A 664 22.91 23.61 3.42
C ARG A 664 21.60 22.80 3.35
N ILE A 665 20.76 23.05 2.34
CA ILE A 665 19.52 22.28 2.13
C ILE A 665 19.83 20.81 1.80
N SER A 666 20.85 20.57 0.98
CA SER A 666 21.27 19.21 0.59
C SER A 666 22.02 18.44 1.70
N GLY A 667 22.28 19.06 2.86
CA GLY A 667 22.99 18.42 3.97
C GLY A 667 24.50 18.21 3.76
N ASP A 668 25.10 18.86 2.76
CA ASP A 668 26.54 18.73 2.47
C ASP A 668 27.36 19.62 3.42
N GLN A 669 27.60 19.13 4.65
CA GLN A 669 28.57 19.75 5.56
C GLN A 669 30.00 19.36 5.19
N ARG A 670 30.52 19.89 4.07
CA ARG A 670 31.96 20.01 3.88
C ARG A 670 32.41 21.32 4.52
N ASN A 671 32.94 21.23 5.74
CA ASN A 671 33.70 22.30 6.36
C ASN A 671 34.76 22.80 5.38
N GLY A 672 34.86 24.13 5.26
CA GLY A 672 35.70 24.80 4.27
C GLY A 672 37.14 24.31 4.31
N HIS A 673 37.58 23.66 3.23
CA HIS A 673 38.94 23.75 2.74
C HIS A 673 38.91 23.72 1.22
N VAL A 674 39.61 24.70 0.65
CA VAL A 674 39.92 24.83 -0.78
C VAL A 674 40.45 23.49 -1.29
N VAL A 675 39.83 22.95 -2.34
CA VAL A 675 40.35 21.77 -3.05
C VAL A 675 40.93 22.25 -4.38
N GLU A 676 42.25 22.27 -4.46
CA GLU A 676 43.00 22.26 -5.73
C GLU A 676 42.70 20.98 -6.53
N PRO A 677 42.85 21.01 -7.87
CA PRO A 677 42.45 19.90 -8.72
C PRO A 677 43.43 18.72 -8.57
N VAL A 678 42.95 17.60 -8.02
CA VAL A 678 43.75 16.38 -7.97
C VAL A 678 43.67 15.64 -9.30
N ALA A 679 44.87 15.41 -9.85
CA ALA A 679 45.17 14.77 -11.11
C ALA A 679 44.61 13.35 -11.26
N ALA A 680 44.42 12.99 -12.53
CA ALA A 680 43.97 11.69 -13.02
C ALA A 680 44.80 10.53 -12.46
N ALA A 681 44.13 9.61 -11.75
CA ALA A 681 44.67 8.29 -11.44
C ALA A 681 43.93 7.23 -12.26
N SER A 682 44.66 6.67 -13.23
CA SER A 682 44.35 5.46 -13.99
C SER A 682 43.88 4.33 -13.08
N ARG A 683 42.69 3.78 -13.35
CA ARG A 683 42.29 2.43 -12.93
C ARG A 683 41.66 1.70 -14.11
N ASN A 684 42.43 0.74 -14.63
CA ASN A 684 41.97 -0.33 -15.50
C ASN A 684 40.89 -1.16 -14.78
N GLY A 685 39.70 -1.22 -15.37
CA GLY A 685 38.58 -2.03 -14.93
C GLY A 685 37.45 -1.87 -15.93
N SER A 686 37.32 -2.85 -16.82
CA SER A 686 36.40 -2.86 -17.97
C SER A 686 34.94 -2.77 -17.51
N ALA A 687 34.34 -1.58 -17.59
CA ALA A 687 32.89 -1.37 -17.51
C ALA A 687 32.29 -1.35 -18.94
N PRO A 688 31.07 -1.87 -19.17
CA PRO A 688 30.47 -1.91 -20.49
C PRO A 688 30.08 -0.49 -20.96
N LYS A 689 30.43 -0.17 -22.21
CA LYS A 689 30.17 1.12 -22.87
C LYS A 689 28.67 1.50 -22.82
N PRO A 690 28.31 2.76 -22.53
CA PRO A 690 26.94 3.23 -22.74
C PRO A 690 26.69 3.34 -24.26
N ALA A 691 25.61 2.71 -24.72
CA ALA A 691 25.17 2.77 -26.10
C ALA A 691 24.69 4.19 -26.43
N THR A 692 25.50 4.93 -27.16
CA THR A 692 25.12 6.16 -27.87
C THR A 692 24.20 5.78 -29.03
N GLY A 693 22.91 5.67 -28.76
CA GLY A 693 21.90 5.38 -29.77
C GLY A 693 20.61 6.08 -29.41
N ARG A 694 20.08 6.89 -30.34
CA ARG A 694 18.71 7.43 -30.26
C ARG A 694 17.76 6.30 -29.87
N PRO A 695 16.85 6.49 -28.88
CA PRO A 695 15.95 5.44 -28.45
C PRO A 695 15.07 5.01 -29.64
N LYS A 696 15.28 3.79 -30.12
CA LYS A 696 14.38 3.14 -31.07
C LYS A 696 13.23 2.49 -30.29
N PRO A 697 11.98 2.55 -30.79
CA PRO A 697 10.88 1.81 -30.18
C PRO A 697 11.15 0.29 -30.24
N PRO A 698 10.61 -0.50 -29.30
CA PRO A 698 10.69 -1.95 -29.36
C PRO A 698 10.07 -2.48 -30.66
N ARG A 699 10.69 -3.51 -31.26
CA ARG A 699 10.22 -4.12 -32.51
C ARG A 699 8.97 -4.96 -32.24
N ARG A 700 7.83 -4.59 -32.85
CA ARG A 700 6.63 -5.44 -32.95
C ARG A 700 6.95 -6.72 -33.74
N ARG A 701 6.34 -7.85 -33.34
CA ARG A 701 6.24 -9.04 -34.19
C ARG A 701 5.26 -8.75 -35.34
N PRO A 702 5.57 -9.11 -36.60
CA PRO A 702 4.59 -8.98 -37.68
C PRO A 702 3.42 -9.94 -37.44
N GLY A 703 2.20 -9.39 -37.47
CA GLY A 703 0.95 -10.15 -37.36
C GLY A 703 0.75 -11.08 -38.56
N GLY A 704 0.18 -12.25 -38.30
CA GLY A 704 0.02 -13.35 -39.24
C GLY A 704 -0.80 -13.01 -40.48
N GLU A 705 -0.39 -13.61 -41.60
CA GLU A 705 -1.06 -13.56 -42.89
C GLU A 705 -2.46 -14.18 -42.80
N GLY A 706 -3.43 -13.49 -43.42
CA GLY A 706 -4.80 -13.96 -43.56
C GLY A 706 -4.89 -15.21 -44.42
N ILE A 707 -5.64 -16.19 -43.94
CA ILE A 707 -6.01 -17.39 -44.69
C ILE A 707 -7.01 -16.97 -45.77
N SER A 708 -6.56 -17.03 -47.03
CA SER A 708 -7.44 -17.21 -48.19
C SER A 708 -7.30 -18.67 -48.63
N GLY A 709 -8.40 -19.41 -48.56
CA GLY A 709 -8.53 -20.82 -48.94
C GLY A 709 -9.95 -21.30 -48.67
#